data_AF-A0A9E1Q9F4-F1
#
_entry.id   AF-A0A9E1Q9F4-F1
#
_cell.length_a   1.000
_cell.length_b   1.000
_cell.length_c   1.000
_cell.angle_alpha   90.00
_cell.angle_beta   90.00
_cell.angle_gamma   90.00
#
_symmetry.space_group_name_H-M   'P 1'
#
loop_
_entity.id
_entity.type
_entity.pdbx_description
1 polymer ?
#
loop_
_entity_poly.entity_id
_entity_poly.type
_entity_poly.pdbx_seq_one_letter_code
_entity_poly.pdbx_strand_id
1 'polypeptide(L)'
;MGGTNSLYKLKSVIALAAMFFIWSISLEGFAQSAIPVRDSLPSAISFAKELQIDFAKGDSKNSAWLRKVFTNQFLRSSTPKSIQDTIISTTLQLQSIHLKNSTGIIGYLRGVSEQLDTGMDNVIWDDWHAQITAMSENKRWRKKLNKYLEISSKLFENGSIANEGLSGWHFDGGGMEFGIDSLPYVKFTDGSLVCTLNGDTSRIRQTAGVFLPTLSKWKGKGGLVNWEGTTFVDSLQFVELNDYEVKLSGSYFSAYPVTFHTDLFKDELEGKLDFKVKASRSVQEQTYPRFESKEEKLELLNIFPNMDFVGGIVVKGSKLSGTSIGDTPGYLKIYNNDTLFVRCFVDEMLFTREGLSATESTISIYLDKDSIYHPSIVVRYDDIGKRLRVIRDEDGVGLQAFTDSYHKIDFQVEAMTWKIGGRTIDLGAIVPSSRAVGFFRSHANFDKRTFDNMTGQALINPLVELGRFVHSNPFSGFYASEYASFLKLSVVQSRLILMNLALDGYVTYDETDYWCEWLPKAENHLQCNRLLIDYDVLAFRSEVPNGVNAQLGLVDKTLEIKGLSSFKLSEAQNVVVSPKNGYIKMSENRDFTFGGRVKAGNFEFNGKNFKFNYDDFLIELNAVDEMHIRAEVEGEKGVDGNPKTRLVRNSIDGISGTIELDHPSNRSGWKSDLYTHYPVLNSVKPSYVYYDSQSIHKGAYHRNRFRYALDPFAIDSLDNFMKSNMSFTGELLADGIIPDLEVDLILMDDFSLGIETSSPPEGFPLFLGLGTIYADLKLNMNGLQGTGEIEFLTSNLRGEDMVLVPDSAFGNTSEYINNASYEHVPEVFATSTEFALNRNIQSDDPILDVRSDLSRLKCFNDDVLLGGAIHLSKSGMTANGEFEFEDAFLTSKLFNMEERAILADTAHFEITGNDLNALAFETENVNANVNFDRRAGEFVSHEGVTEIALPAVRYICEMDRFTWFMD
;
A
#
# COMPACT_ATOMS: atom_id res chain seq x y z
N MET A 1 19.72 53.22 -44.16
CA MET A 1 20.95 52.56 -44.66
C MET A 1 20.51 51.18 -45.11
N GLY A 2 20.27 50.93 -46.40
CA GLY A 2 21.29 50.81 -47.46
C GLY A 2 22.05 49.50 -47.22
N GLY A 3 22.01 48.46 -48.04
CA GLY A 3 21.45 48.22 -49.36
C GLY A 3 22.15 46.96 -49.91
N THR A 4 21.54 46.33 -50.92
CA THR A 4 22.14 45.37 -51.88
C THR A 4 22.59 44.00 -51.32
N ASN A 5 22.43 42.85 -51.99
CA ASN A 5 22.03 42.51 -53.35
C ASN A 5 21.59 41.02 -53.34
N SER A 6 20.47 40.68 -53.98
CA SER A 6 20.43 40.03 -55.30
C SER A 6 21.09 38.66 -55.36
N LEU A 7 20.28 37.60 -55.51
CA LEU A 7 20.49 36.56 -56.51
C LEU A 7 19.18 35.82 -56.85
N TYR A 8 18.88 35.87 -58.15
CA TYR A 8 17.98 35.03 -58.95
C TYR A 8 16.48 35.29 -59.01
N LYS A 9 16.17 36.46 -59.60
CA LYS A 9 15.36 36.51 -60.83
C LYS A 9 16.10 35.76 -61.95
N LEU A 10 15.56 34.65 -62.43
CA LEU A 10 15.77 34.18 -63.81
C LEU A 10 14.63 33.24 -64.20
N LYS A 11 14.04 33.47 -65.38
CA LYS A 11 12.91 32.75 -66.03
C LYS A 11 11.50 33.32 -65.83
N SER A 12 11.39 34.63 -65.95
CA SER A 12 10.26 35.27 -66.64
C SER A 12 10.87 36.28 -67.62
N VAL A 13 10.93 35.95 -68.93
CA VAL A 13 11.09 36.87 -70.10
C VAL A 13 11.35 36.14 -71.44
N ILE A 14 11.55 34.81 -71.52
CA ILE A 14 11.71 34.10 -72.82
C ILE A 14 10.59 33.08 -73.08
N ALA A 15 9.34 33.52 -73.04
CA ALA A 15 8.20 32.74 -73.54
C ALA A 15 7.07 33.61 -74.13
N LEU A 16 7.39 34.85 -74.51
CA LEU A 16 6.43 35.80 -75.11
C LEU A 16 6.79 36.22 -76.55
N ALA A 17 7.77 35.57 -77.19
CA ALA A 17 8.24 35.95 -78.53
C ALA A 17 8.63 34.75 -79.43
N ALA A 18 8.03 33.57 -79.22
CA ALA A 18 8.30 32.36 -80.01
C ALA A 18 7.03 31.63 -80.47
N MET A 19 5.96 32.36 -80.78
CA MET A 19 4.79 31.79 -81.46
C MET A 19 4.13 32.79 -82.44
N PHE A 20 4.94 33.69 -82.99
CA PHE A 20 4.59 34.50 -84.15
C PHE A 20 5.61 34.20 -85.25
N PHE A 21 5.11 33.77 -86.41
CA PHE A 21 5.81 33.51 -87.68
C PHE A 21 6.59 32.18 -87.85
N ILE A 22 5.85 31.17 -88.34
CA ILE A 22 6.08 30.22 -89.45
C ILE A 22 4.78 29.40 -89.43
N TRP A 23 3.90 29.32 -90.42
CA TRP A 23 3.97 29.54 -91.85
C TRP A 23 2.53 29.70 -92.36
N SER A 24 2.35 30.57 -93.35
CA SER A 24 1.21 30.61 -94.26
C SER A 24 1.15 29.35 -95.15
N ILE A 25 -0.05 29.13 -95.74
CA ILE A 25 -0.45 28.09 -96.72
C ILE A 25 -0.97 26.82 -96.00
N SER A 26 -2.26 26.47 -96.01
CA SER A 26 -3.19 26.44 -97.14
C SER A 26 -4.63 26.82 -96.75
N LEU A 27 -5.29 27.58 -97.64
CA LEU A 27 -6.74 27.51 -97.82
C LEU A 27 -7.11 26.07 -98.20
N GLU A 28 -8.13 25.51 -97.56
CA GLU A 28 -9.24 24.83 -98.23
C GLU A 28 -10.37 24.60 -97.21
N GLY A 29 -11.60 24.64 -97.71
CA GLY A 29 -12.74 25.16 -96.98
C GLY A 29 -13.29 24.28 -95.88
N PHE A 30 -13.95 24.92 -94.91
CA PHE A 30 -15.14 24.34 -94.30
C PHE A 30 -16.21 25.41 -94.23
N ALA A 31 -17.26 25.16 -94.99
CA ALA A 31 -18.46 25.96 -95.06
C ALA A 31 -19.06 26.17 -93.67
N GLN A 32 -19.50 27.39 -93.45
CA GLN A 32 -20.45 27.74 -92.41
C GLN A 32 -21.76 27.00 -92.73
N SER A 33 -21.97 25.80 -92.17
CA SER A 33 -23.27 25.14 -92.27
C SER A 33 -24.24 25.88 -91.36
N ALA A 34 -25.02 26.76 -91.97
CA ALA A 34 -26.28 27.23 -91.43
C ALA A 34 -27.08 26.04 -90.89
N ILE A 35 -27.58 26.18 -89.66
CA ILE A 35 -28.58 25.28 -89.10
C ILE A 35 -29.85 25.44 -89.95
N PRO A 36 -30.40 24.39 -90.58
CA PRO A 36 -31.73 24.49 -91.14
C PRO A 36 -32.71 24.48 -89.96
N VAL A 37 -33.49 25.55 -89.82
CA VAL A 37 -34.76 25.49 -89.09
C VAL A 37 -35.63 24.52 -89.89
N ARG A 38 -35.82 23.29 -89.38
CA ARG A 38 -36.84 22.36 -89.93
C ARG A 38 -38.20 22.89 -89.45
N ASP A 39 -39.01 23.44 -90.36
CA ASP A 39 -40.37 23.95 -90.07
C ASP A 39 -41.40 22.87 -89.65
N SER A 40 -40.99 21.60 -89.56
CA SER A 40 -41.80 20.51 -89.00
C SER A 40 -40.91 19.48 -88.31
N LEU A 41 -41.29 19.06 -87.09
CA LEU A 41 -40.63 17.95 -86.37
C LEU A 41 -40.65 16.67 -87.24
N PRO A 42 -39.54 15.89 -87.29
CA PRO A 42 -39.54 14.61 -88.01
C PRO A 42 -40.57 13.64 -87.42
N SER A 43 -41.11 12.73 -88.23
CA SER A 43 -42.01 11.68 -87.71
C SER A 43 -41.29 10.79 -86.68
N ALA A 44 -42.02 10.25 -85.69
CA ALA A 44 -41.44 9.39 -84.65
C ALA A 44 -40.62 8.21 -85.22
N ILE A 45 -41.11 7.59 -86.32
CA ILE A 45 -40.41 6.48 -86.98
C ILE A 45 -39.11 6.95 -87.66
N SER A 46 -39.12 8.10 -88.34
CA SER A 46 -37.91 8.65 -88.97
C SER A 46 -36.88 9.08 -87.92
N PHE A 47 -37.33 9.72 -86.84
CA PHE A 47 -36.47 10.14 -85.74
C PHE A 47 -35.80 8.95 -85.06
N ALA A 48 -36.55 7.88 -84.74
CA ALA A 48 -35.98 6.68 -84.14
C ALA A 48 -34.90 6.03 -85.04
N LYS A 49 -35.08 6.03 -86.37
CA LYS A 49 -34.07 5.52 -87.31
C LYS A 49 -32.81 6.41 -87.34
N GLU A 50 -32.96 7.73 -87.42
CA GLU A 50 -31.84 8.68 -87.38
C GLU A 50 -31.04 8.52 -86.08
N LEU A 51 -31.74 8.45 -84.94
CA LEU A 51 -31.13 8.27 -83.63
C LEU A 51 -30.37 6.93 -83.53
N GLN A 52 -30.90 5.83 -84.07
CA GLN A 52 -30.20 4.54 -84.10
C GLN A 52 -28.92 4.59 -84.94
N ILE A 53 -28.91 5.30 -86.07
CA ILE A 53 -27.72 5.49 -86.91
C ILE A 53 -26.66 6.29 -86.14
N ASP A 54 -27.08 7.35 -85.47
CA ASP A 54 -26.18 8.23 -84.72
C ASP A 54 -25.57 7.53 -83.49
N PHE A 55 -26.32 6.64 -82.84
CA PHE A 55 -25.82 5.81 -81.75
C PHE A 55 -25.01 4.61 -82.23
N ALA A 56 -25.22 4.11 -83.45
CA ALA A 56 -24.40 3.02 -84.03
C ALA A 56 -22.95 3.45 -84.27
N LYS A 57 -22.67 4.75 -84.37
CA LYS A 57 -21.32 5.32 -84.44
C LYS A 57 -20.61 5.40 -83.06
N GLY A 58 -21.32 5.11 -81.97
CA GLY A 58 -20.85 5.21 -80.59
C GLY A 58 -20.72 3.85 -79.88
N ASP A 59 -20.94 3.85 -78.55
CA ASP A 59 -20.86 2.65 -77.71
C ASP A 59 -21.89 1.58 -78.11
N SER A 60 -21.40 0.35 -78.37
CA SER A 60 -22.21 -0.78 -78.81
C SER A 60 -23.27 -1.19 -77.79
N LYS A 61 -23.02 -1.01 -76.49
CA LYS A 61 -23.99 -1.27 -75.43
C LYS A 61 -25.15 -0.29 -75.46
N ASN A 62 -24.85 1.01 -75.56
CA ASN A 62 -25.87 2.06 -75.67
C ASN A 62 -26.71 1.91 -76.95
N SER A 63 -26.08 1.56 -78.08
CA SER A 63 -26.78 1.27 -79.33
C SER A 63 -27.71 0.04 -79.24
N ALA A 64 -27.29 -1.00 -78.51
CA ALA A 64 -28.13 -2.18 -78.26
C ALA A 64 -29.34 -1.86 -77.37
N TRP A 65 -29.13 -1.12 -76.27
CA TRP A 65 -30.21 -0.68 -75.38
C TRP A 65 -31.21 0.23 -76.10
N LEU A 66 -30.73 1.21 -76.87
CA LEU A 66 -31.58 2.14 -77.62
C LEU A 66 -32.51 1.38 -78.60
N ARG A 67 -31.98 0.38 -79.31
CA ARG A 67 -32.75 -0.43 -80.27
C ARG A 67 -33.75 -1.36 -79.58
N LYS A 68 -33.33 -2.05 -78.52
CA LYS A 68 -34.13 -3.12 -77.90
C LYS A 68 -35.13 -2.62 -76.85
N VAL A 69 -34.82 -1.50 -76.19
CA VAL A 69 -35.60 -0.98 -75.06
C VAL A 69 -36.30 0.31 -75.48
N PHE A 70 -35.53 1.39 -75.62
CA PHE A 70 -36.09 2.72 -75.85
C PHE A 70 -36.94 2.83 -77.12
N THR A 71 -36.48 2.30 -78.26
CA THR A 71 -37.23 2.40 -79.52
C THR A 71 -38.61 1.73 -79.41
N ASN A 72 -38.69 0.60 -78.70
CA ASN A 72 -39.95 -0.12 -78.49
C ASN A 72 -40.89 0.68 -77.57
N GLN A 73 -40.36 1.28 -76.50
CA GLN A 73 -41.15 2.15 -75.60
C GLN A 73 -41.59 3.45 -76.27
N PHE A 74 -40.74 4.03 -77.11
CA PHE A 74 -41.03 5.27 -77.81
C PHE A 74 -42.12 5.10 -78.87
N LEU A 75 -42.10 3.99 -79.62
CA LEU A 75 -43.03 3.73 -80.72
C LEU A 75 -44.26 2.89 -80.34
N ARG A 76 -44.41 2.46 -79.08
CA ARG A 76 -45.59 1.72 -78.62
C ARG A 76 -46.85 2.60 -78.74
N SER A 77 -47.99 1.97 -78.99
CA SER A 77 -49.28 2.66 -79.16
C SER A 77 -49.76 3.42 -77.92
N SER A 78 -49.28 3.04 -76.73
CA SER A 78 -49.62 3.72 -75.47
C SER A 78 -48.82 5.00 -75.20
N THR A 79 -47.82 5.33 -76.00
CA THR A 79 -47.07 6.59 -75.85
C THR A 79 -47.74 7.71 -76.68
N PRO A 80 -48.27 8.78 -76.05
CA PRO A 80 -48.98 9.83 -76.77
C PRO A 80 -48.09 10.59 -77.75
N LYS A 81 -48.69 11.12 -78.83
CA LYS A 81 -47.97 11.91 -79.82
C LYS A 81 -47.33 13.17 -79.22
N SER A 82 -47.98 13.83 -78.26
CA SER A 82 -47.42 14.99 -77.54
C SER A 82 -46.11 14.65 -76.82
N ILE A 83 -46.05 13.49 -76.17
CA ILE A 83 -44.84 12.99 -75.51
C ILE A 83 -43.75 12.67 -76.53
N GLN A 84 -44.12 12.03 -77.66
CA GLN A 84 -43.17 11.77 -78.74
C GLN A 84 -42.58 13.07 -79.32
N ASP A 85 -43.41 14.07 -79.54
CA ASP A 85 -43.00 15.38 -80.05
C ASP A 85 -42.06 16.09 -79.07
N THR A 86 -42.35 16.07 -77.76
CA THR A 86 -41.45 16.59 -76.70
C THR A 86 -40.11 15.88 -76.66
N ILE A 87 -40.10 14.55 -76.82
CA ILE A 87 -38.84 13.78 -76.87
C ILE A 87 -37.99 14.18 -78.06
N ILE A 88 -38.61 14.32 -79.24
CA ILE A 88 -37.94 14.71 -80.48
C ILE A 88 -37.39 16.13 -80.34
N SER A 89 -38.21 17.09 -79.92
CA SER A 89 -37.81 18.50 -79.80
C SER A 89 -36.67 18.68 -78.80
N THR A 90 -36.76 18.04 -77.63
CA THR A 90 -35.72 18.12 -76.58
C THR A 90 -34.43 17.46 -77.05
N THR A 91 -34.49 16.31 -77.73
CA THR A 91 -33.28 15.66 -78.27
C THR A 91 -32.56 16.54 -79.29
N LEU A 92 -33.31 17.14 -80.22
CA LEU A 92 -32.75 18.07 -81.21
C LEU A 92 -32.17 19.32 -80.54
N GLN A 93 -32.82 19.86 -79.50
CA GLN A 93 -32.31 20.97 -78.70
C GLN A 93 -30.97 20.60 -78.04
N LEU A 94 -30.89 19.43 -77.39
CA LEU A 94 -29.66 18.95 -76.74
C LEU A 94 -28.52 18.71 -77.75
N GLN A 95 -28.84 18.21 -78.95
CA GLN A 95 -27.86 18.06 -80.04
C GLN A 95 -27.35 19.42 -80.55
N SER A 96 -28.23 20.43 -80.64
CA SER A 96 -27.87 21.78 -81.11
C SER A 96 -26.87 22.49 -80.20
N ILE A 97 -26.86 22.15 -78.90
CA ILE A 97 -25.88 22.65 -77.92
C ILE A 97 -24.63 21.74 -77.82
N HIS A 98 -24.45 20.82 -78.77
CA HIS A 98 -23.35 19.86 -78.86
C HIS A 98 -23.20 18.91 -77.66
N LEU A 99 -24.31 18.51 -77.04
CA LEU A 99 -24.29 17.48 -76.01
C LEU A 99 -23.95 16.12 -76.64
N LYS A 100 -23.03 15.36 -76.03
CA LYS A 100 -22.55 14.09 -76.61
C LYS A 100 -23.64 13.01 -76.55
N ASN A 101 -23.78 12.24 -77.64
CA ASN A 101 -24.66 11.06 -77.69
C ASN A 101 -24.30 10.02 -76.64
N SER A 102 -23.00 9.80 -76.39
CA SER A 102 -22.50 8.76 -75.49
C SER A 102 -22.74 9.02 -73.99
N THR A 103 -23.12 10.25 -73.61
CA THR A 103 -23.31 10.65 -72.20
C THR A 103 -24.65 11.34 -71.98
N GLY A 104 -24.81 12.56 -72.50
CA GLY A 104 -25.92 13.42 -72.10
C GLY A 104 -27.24 13.08 -72.79
N ILE A 105 -27.20 12.81 -74.10
CA ILE A 105 -28.42 12.42 -74.83
C ILE A 105 -28.86 11.02 -74.40
N ILE A 106 -27.93 10.07 -74.23
CA ILE A 106 -28.31 8.75 -73.68
C ILE A 106 -28.85 8.85 -72.26
N GLY A 107 -28.31 9.74 -71.41
CA GLY A 107 -28.83 10.02 -70.07
C GLY A 107 -30.28 10.51 -70.11
N TYR A 108 -30.56 11.50 -70.97
CA TYR A 108 -31.92 11.99 -71.21
C TYR A 108 -32.87 10.87 -71.66
N LEU A 109 -32.48 10.08 -72.68
CA LEU A 109 -33.33 9.01 -73.21
C LEU A 109 -33.58 7.91 -72.17
N ARG A 110 -32.62 7.63 -71.28
CA ARG A 110 -32.83 6.74 -70.13
C ARG A 110 -33.80 7.31 -69.11
N GLY A 111 -33.72 8.62 -68.81
CA GLY A 111 -34.71 9.29 -67.96
C GLY A 111 -36.14 9.21 -68.54
N VAL A 112 -36.27 9.42 -69.85
CA VAL A 112 -37.53 9.24 -70.58
C VAL A 112 -38.02 7.78 -70.51
N SER A 113 -37.12 6.82 -70.74
CA SER A 113 -37.41 5.38 -70.68
C SER A 113 -38.00 5.00 -69.32
N GLU A 114 -37.41 5.50 -68.24
CA GLU A 114 -37.87 5.24 -66.87
C GLU A 114 -39.28 5.78 -66.62
N GLN A 115 -39.57 7.02 -67.03
CA GLN A 115 -40.91 7.59 -66.87
C GLN A 115 -41.97 6.91 -67.76
N LEU A 116 -41.57 6.39 -68.92
CA LEU A 116 -42.46 5.60 -69.78
C LEU A 116 -42.79 4.24 -69.17
N ASP A 117 -41.89 3.64 -68.41
CA ASP A 117 -42.10 2.33 -67.78
C ASP A 117 -42.85 2.41 -66.44
N THR A 118 -42.60 3.46 -65.65
CA THR A 118 -43.14 3.61 -64.27
C THR A 118 -44.54 4.23 -64.17
N GLY A 119 -45.12 4.68 -65.30
CA GLY A 119 -46.40 5.38 -65.33
C GLY A 119 -46.21 6.88 -65.18
N MET A 120 -46.09 7.56 -66.33
CA MET A 120 -45.76 8.98 -66.43
C MET A 120 -46.70 9.89 -65.63
N ASP A 121 -46.12 10.69 -64.73
CA ASP A 121 -46.77 11.84 -64.12
C ASP A 121 -46.52 13.07 -65.00
N ASN A 122 -47.60 13.65 -65.54
CA ASN A 122 -47.50 14.79 -66.45
C ASN A 122 -46.86 16.03 -65.80
N VAL A 123 -47.04 16.23 -64.49
CA VAL A 123 -46.45 17.37 -63.77
C VAL A 123 -44.94 17.19 -63.66
N ILE A 124 -44.48 16.02 -63.21
CA ILE A 124 -43.05 15.69 -63.15
C ILE A 124 -42.42 15.72 -64.55
N TRP A 125 -43.13 15.23 -65.56
CA TRP A 125 -42.69 15.26 -66.96
C TRP A 125 -42.47 16.71 -67.43
N ASP A 126 -43.47 17.57 -67.27
CA ASP A 126 -43.41 18.96 -67.73
C ASP A 126 -42.34 19.76 -66.98
N ASP A 127 -42.26 19.63 -65.65
CA ASP A 127 -41.29 20.35 -64.82
C ASP A 127 -39.85 19.88 -65.08
N TRP A 128 -39.62 18.58 -65.26
CA TRP A 128 -38.30 18.06 -65.63
C TRP A 128 -37.83 18.59 -66.98
N HIS A 129 -38.70 18.62 -67.99
CA HIS A 129 -38.38 19.19 -69.30
C HIS A 129 -38.15 20.70 -69.23
N ALA A 130 -38.94 21.44 -68.45
CA ALA A 130 -38.71 22.86 -68.20
C ALA A 130 -37.31 23.10 -67.60
N GLN A 131 -36.87 22.26 -66.66
CA GLN A 131 -35.51 22.34 -66.10
C GLN A 131 -34.45 22.06 -67.15
N ILE A 132 -34.64 21.05 -68.02
CA ILE A 132 -33.73 20.75 -69.12
C ILE A 132 -33.59 21.96 -70.05
N THR A 133 -34.70 22.58 -70.45
CA THR A 133 -34.71 23.77 -71.31
C THR A 133 -33.98 24.93 -70.63
N ALA A 134 -34.32 25.25 -69.37
CA ALA A 134 -33.70 26.33 -68.62
C ALA A 134 -32.17 26.12 -68.44
N MET A 135 -31.75 24.90 -68.12
CA MET A 135 -30.33 24.53 -68.02
C MET A 135 -29.62 24.56 -69.39
N SER A 136 -30.33 24.27 -70.47
CA SER A 136 -29.80 24.32 -71.84
C SER A 136 -29.54 25.76 -72.29
N GLU A 137 -30.43 26.70 -71.95
CA GLU A 137 -30.34 28.10 -72.36
C GLU A 137 -29.30 28.88 -71.54
N ASN A 138 -29.20 28.61 -70.24
CA ASN A 138 -28.26 29.30 -69.36
C ASN A 138 -26.83 28.74 -69.50
N LYS A 139 -25.91 29.55 -70.05
CA LYS A 139 -24.49 29.17 -70.26
C LYS A 139 -23.78 28.65 -69.00
N ARG A 140 -24.14 29.12 -67.80
CA ARG A 140 -23.53 28.67 -66.54
C ARG A 140 -24.05 27.28 -66.13
N TRP A 141 -25.36 27.05 -66.24
CA TRP A 141 -26.01 25.78 -65.87
C TRP A 141 -25.76 24.67 -66.90
N ARG A 142 -25.59 25.02 -68.18
CA ARG A 142 -25.31 24.07 -69.27
C ARG A 142 -24.13 23.15 -68.98
N LYS A 143 -23.10 23.63 -68.27
CA LYS A 143 -21.95 22.81 -67.84
C LYS A 143 -22.32 21.64 -66.92
N LYS A 144 -23.46 21.72 -66.24
CA LYS A 144 -23.98 20.71 -65.29
C LYS A 144 -25.10 19.86 -65.87
N LEU A 145 -25.68 20.28 -66.99
CA LEU A 145 -26.79 19.59 -67.66
C LEU A 145 -26.45 18.14 -68.02
N ASN A 146 -25.24 17.86 -68.52
CA ASN A 146 -24.83 16.48 -68.85
C ASN A 146 -24.93 15.55 -67.62
N LYS A 147 -24.39 15.97 -66.47
CA LYS A 147 -24.44 15.19 -65.22
C LYS A 147 -25.87 15.03 -64.71
N TYR A 148 -26.69 16.07 -64.82
CA TYR A 148 -28.10 16.02 -64.40
C TYR A 148 -28.91 15.02 -65.24
N LEU A 149 -28.70 15.01 -66.57
CA LEU A 149 -29.34 14.04 -67.47
C LEU A 149 -28.85 12.61 -67.23
N GLU A 150 -27.57 12.41 -66.97
CA GLU A 150 -27.01 11.09 -66.65
C GLU A 150 -27.62 10.48 -65.38
N ILE A 151 -27.95 11.29 -64.38
CA ILE A 151 -28.54 10.81 -63.12
C ILE A 151 -30.08 10.74 -63.16
N SER A 152 -30.74 11.43 -64.10
CA SER A 152 -32.21 11.53 -64.15
C SER A 152 -32.91 10.17 -64.14
N SER A 153 -32.41 9.17 -64.87
CA SER A 153 -32.98 7.81 -64.84
C SER A 153 -32.97 7.20 -63.43
N LYS A 154 -31.84 7.29 -62.71
CA LYS A 154 -31.74 6.77 -61.34
C LYS A 154 -32.51 7.64 -60.34
N LEU A 155 -32.62 8.94 -60.60
CA LEU A 155 -33.44 9.85 -59.80
C LEU A 155 -34.92 9.40 -59.81
N PHE A 156 -35.45 9.00 -60.97
CA PHE A 156 -36.82 8.49 -61.08
C PHE A 156 -36.97 7.05 -60.55
N GLU A 157 -35.98 6.18 -60.79
CA GLU A 157 -36.02 4.78 -60.37
C GLU A 157 -35.96 4.62 -58.83
N ASN A 158 -35.04 5.35 -58.17
CA ASN A 158 -34.75 5.14 -56.75
C ASN A 158 -34.33 6.42 -55.98
N GLY A 159 -34.66 7.60 -56.49
CA GLY A 159 -34.35 8.85 -55.80
C GLY A 159 -32.86 9.20 -55.76
N SER A 160 -32.01 8.59 -56.60
CA SER A 160 -30.58 8.93 -56.66
C SER A 160 -30.35 10.39 -57.05
N ILE A 161 -29.75 11.17 -56.17
CA ILE A 161 -29.37 12.58 -56.41
C ILE A 161 -27.87 12.78 -56.66
N ALA A 162 -27.05 11.78 -56.32
CA ALA A 162 -25.65 11.71 -56.70
C ALA A 162 -25.14 10.27 -56.83
N ASN A 163 -24.27 10.03 -57.81
CA ASN A 163 -23.63 8.73 -58.01
C ASN A 163 -22.24 8.95 -58.62
N GLU A 164 -21.20 9.00 -57.79
CA GLU A 164 -19.82 9.26 -58.21
C GLU A 164 -18.90 8.11 -57.72
N GLY A 165 -18.57 7.19 -58.63
CA GLY A 165 -17.64 6.09 -58.36
C GLY A 165 -18.19 5.10 -57.33
N LEU A 166 -17.55 5.05 -56.16
CA LEU A 166 -17.89 4.15 -55.05
C LEU A 166 -18.83 4.79 -54.01
N SER A 167 -19.14 6.08 -54.14
CA SER A 167 -20.05 6.82 -53.25
C SER A 167 -21.30 7.32 -53.96
N GLY A 168 -22.44 7.26 -53.27
CA GLY A 168 -23.72 7.73 -53.80
C GLY A 168 -24.59 8.35 -52.72
N TRP A 169 -25.49 9.23 -53.16
CA TRP A 169 -26.56 9.80 -52.34
C TRP A 169 -27.90 9.56 -53.02
N HIS A 170 -28.85 9.03 -52.27
CA HIS A 170 -30.21 8.82 -52.73
C HIS A 170 -31.22 9.14 -51.64
N PHE A 171 -32.45 9.42 -52.02
CA PHE A 171 -33.53 9.75 -51.09
C PHE A 171 -34.58 8.63 -51.11
N ASP A 172 -34.77 7.99 -49.96
CA ASP A 172 -35.68 6.86 -49.78
C ASP A 172 -37.02 7.32 -49.17
N GLY A 173 -38.11 6.95 -49.82
CA GLY A 173 -39.48 7.29 -49.40
C GLY A 173 -39.88 8.75 -49.68
N GLY A 174 -41.08 9.13 -49.23
CA GLY A 174 -41.55 10.50 -49.34
C GLY A 174 -42.08 10.93 -50.72
N GLY A 175 -42.39 12.22 -50.85
CA GLY A 175 -42.83 12.86 -52.10
C GLY A 175 -41.69 13.55 -52.84
N MET A 176 -41.79 13.67 -54.17
CA MET A 176 -40.80 14.32 -55.04
C MET A 176 -41.48 15.35 -55.96
N GLU A 177 -40.97 16.59 -55.96
CA GLU A 177 -41.50 17.72 -56.72
C GLU A 177 -40.37 18.41 -57.49
N PHE A 178 -40.56 18.69 -58.78
CA PHE A 178 -39.58 19.40 -59.62
C PHE A 178 -40.00 20.86 -59.75
N GLY A 179 -39.05 21.79 -59.77
CA GLY A 179 -39.38 23.19 -60.03
C GLY A 179 -38.19 24.05 -60.39
N ILE A 180 -38.48 25.29 -60.77
CA ILE A 180 -37.47 26.31 -61.07
C ILE A 180 -37.87 27.57 -60.32
N ASP A 181 -36.99 28.00 -59.42
CA ASP A 181 -37.06 29.33 -58.81
C ASP A 181 -35.84 30.14 -59.30
N SER A 182 -34.93 30.54 -58.41
CA SER A 182 -33.63 31.12 -58.78
C SER A 182 -32.66 30.10 -59.41
N LEU A 183 -32.86 28.80 -59.11
CA LEU A 183 -32.11 27.66 -59.63
C LEU A 183 -33.09 26.50 -59.89
N PRO A 184 -32.82 25.62 -60.88
CA PRO A 184 -33.51 24.32 -61.00
C PRO A 184 -33.34 23.50 -59.73
N TYR A 185 -34.41 22.87 -59.24
CA TYR A 185 -34.42 22.11 -58.01
C TYR A 185 -35.31 20.87 -58.04
N VAL A 186 -35.00 19.89 -57.19
CA VAL A 186 -35.87 18.75 -56.89
C VAL A 186 -36.11 18.72 -55.40
N LYS A 187 -37.35 18.92 -54.98
CA LYS A 187 -37.77 18.99 -53.59
C LYS A 187 -38.31 17.62 -53.16
N PHE A 188 -37.91 17.21 -51.97
CA PHE A 188 -38.29 15.95 -51.35
C PHE A 188 -38.90 16.21 -49.98
N THR A 189 -39.95 15.48 -49.62
CA THR A 189 -40.67 15.61 -48.34
C THR A 189 -40.88 14.24 -47.69
N ASP A 190 -40.81 14.17 -46.35
CA ASP A 190 -41.18 13.01 -45.54
C ASP A 190 -40.46 11.70 -45.92
N GLY A 191 -39.12 11.72 -45.97
CA GLY A 191 -38.31 10.54 -46.29
C GLY A 191 -36.96 10.50 -45.57
N SER A 192 -36.03 9.72 -46.12
CA SER A 192 -34.67 9.57 -45.58
C SER A 192 -33.61 9.86 -46.63
N LEU A 193 -32.64 10.71 -46.30
CA LEU A 193 -31.46 10.91 -47.15
C LEU A 193 -30.41 9.86 -46.79
N VAL A 194 -30.01 9.03 -47.75
CA VAL A 194 -29.07 7.93 -47.54
C VAL A 194 -27.78 8.19 -48.30
N CYS A 195 -26.65 8.07 -47.59
CA CYS A 195 -25.32 8.06 -48.16
C CYS A 195 -24.81 6.62 -48.22
N THR A 196 -24.21 6.25 -49.35
CA THR A 196 -23.60 4.93 -49.55
C THR A 196 -22.12 5.08 -49.92
N LEU A 197 -21.26 4.18 -49.42
CA LEU A 197 -19.84 4.08 -49.80
C LEU A 197 -19.38 2.62 -49.70
N ASN A 198 -18.91 2.01 -50.79
CA ASN A 198 -18.40 0.62 -50.80
C ASN A 198 -19.35 -0.45 -50.22
N GLY A 199 -20.67 -0.21 -50.26
CA GLY A 199 -21.68 -1.10 -49.68
C GLY A 199 -22.09 -0.76 -48.24
N ASP A 200 -21.36 0.12 -47.55
CA ASP A 200 -21.78 0.68 -46.26
C ASP A 200 -22.75 1.85 -46.45
N THR A 201 -23.63 2.04 -45.47
CA THR A 201 -24.67 3.07 -45.51
C THR A 201 -24.75 3.85 -44.21
N SER A 202 -25.04 5.15 -44.31
CA SER A 202 -25.56 5.93 -43.18
C SER A 202 -26.69 6.82 -43.68
N ARG A 203 -27.64 7.14 -42.81
CA ARG A 203 -28.90 7.75 -43.22
C ARG A 203 -29.35 8.84 -42.26
N ILE A 204 -29.98 9.86 -42.82
CA ILE A 204 -30.69 10.91 -42.10
C ILE A 204 -32.17 10.57 -42.26
N ARG A 205 -32.82 10.19 -41.17
CA ARG A 205 -34.23 9.77 -41.17
C ARG A 205 -35.14 10.98 -40.98
N GLN A 206 -36.38 10.86 -41.43
CA GLN A 206 -37.43 11.89 -41.20
C GLN A 206 -36.99 13.29 -41.63
N THR A 207 -36.32 13.40 -42.78
CA THR A 207 -35.81 14.67 -43.29
C THR A 207 -36.54 15.07 -44.57
N ALA A 208 -36.54 16.37 -44.84
CA ALA A 208 -37.02 16.96 -46.08
C ALA A 208 -35.94 17.86 -46.66
N GLY A 209 -35.96 18.14 -47.96
CA GLY A 209 -34.93 18.99 -48.53
C GLY A 209 -35.03 19.21 -50.03
N VAL A 210 -34.06 19.95 -50.54
CA VAL A 210 -34.01 20.40 -51.92
C VAL A 210 -32.65 20.03 -52.51
N PHE A 211 -32.67 19.19 -53.55
CA PHE A 211 -31.53 18.91 -54.41
C PHE A 211 -31.38 20.01 -55.47
N LEU A 212 -30.21 20.65 -55.51
CA LEU A 212 -29.86 21.69 -56.47
C LEU A 212 -28.86 21.13 -57.50
N PRO A 213 -29.32 20.57 -58.64
CA PRO A 213 -28.46 19.90 -59.63
C PRO A 213 -27.37 20.81 -60.23
N THR A 214 -27.65 22.10 -60.37
CA THR A 214 -26.68 23.09 -60.88
C THR A 214 -25.50 23.33 -59.93
N LEU A 215 -25.70 23.10 -58.63
CA LEU A 215 -24.67 23.26 -57.60
C LEU A 215 -24.09 21.93 -57.11
N SER A 216 -24.74 20.80 -57.42
CA SER A 216 -24.43 19.48 -56.86
C SER A 216 -24.48 19.50 -55.32
N LYS A 217 -25.53 20.13 -54.78
CA LYS A 217 -25.76 20.31 -53.35
C LYS A 217 -27.15 19.84 -52.96
N TRP A 218 -27.27 19.37 -51.73
CA TRP A 218 -28.53 19.13 -51.03
C TRP A 218 -28.68 20.15 -49.91
N LYS A 219 -29.85 20.79 -49.81
CA LYS A 219 -30.25 21.63 -48.68
C LYS A 219 -31.34 20.92 -47.91
N GLY A 220 -31.01 20.37 -46.76
CA GLY A 220 -31.93 19.63 -45.91
C GLY A 220 -32.51 20.50 -44.80
N LYS A 221 -33.67 20.09 -44.30
CA LYS A 221 -34.38 20.68 -43.18
C LYS A 221 -34.85 19.56 -42.26
N GLY A 222 -34.45 19.63 -41.00
CA GLY A 222 -34.85 18.64 -40.00
C GLY A 222 -34.17 17.29 -40.19
N GLY A 223 -34.52 16.34 -39.34
CA GLY A 223 -34.17 14.94 -39.48
C GLY A 223 -33.32 14.42 -38.34
N LEU A 224 -33.26 13.09 -38.26
CA LEU A 224 -32.62 12.35 -37.18
C LEU A 224 -31.43 11.57 -37.71
N VAL A 225 -30.29 11.70 -37.04
CA VAL A 225 -29.10 10.88 -37.26
C VAL A 225 -28.91 9.98 -36.05
N ASN A 226 -29.20 8.70 -36.21
CA ASN A 226 -28.99 7.68 -35.20
C ASN A 226 -27.55 7.13 -35.27
N TRP A 227 -27.09 6.53 -34.18
CA TRP A 227 -25.75 5.93 -34.07
C TRP A 227 -25.68 4.51 -34.67
N GLU A 228 -26.20 4.36 -35.88
CA GLU A 228 -26.34 3.06 -36.55
C GLU A 228 -24.99 2.34 -36.73
N GLY A 229 -24.97 1.04 -36.45
CA GLY A 229 -23.77 0.21 -36.61
C GLY A 229 -22.76 0.33 -35.46
N THR A 230 -23.06 1.12 -34.43
CA THR A 230 -22.24 1.28 -33.22
C THR A 230 -22.73 0.39 -32.08
N THR A 231 -22.04 0.43 -30.92
CA THR A 231 -22.48 -0.27 -29.70
C THR A 231 -23.67 0.40 -28.99
N PHE A 232 -24.09 1.57 -29.47
CA PHE A 232 -25.23 2.31 -28.92
C PHE A 232 -26.57 1.76 -29.44
N VAL A 233 -27.64 2.05 -28.71
CA VAL A 233 -28.99 1.63 -29.07
C VAL A 233 -29.62 2.75 -29.88
N ASP A 234 -29.88 2.51 -31.17
CA ASP A 234 -30.37 3.55 -32.11
C ASP A 234 -31.56 4.37 -31.60
N SER A 235 -32.46 3.78 -30.80
CA SER A 235 -33.64 4.49 -30.26
C SER A 235 -33.33 5.41 -29.07
N LEU A 236 -32.14 5.29 -28.47
CA LEU A 236 -31.74 6.02 -27.28
C LEU A 236 -30.65 7.05 -27.56
N GLN A 237 -29.86 6.89 -28.63
CA GLN A 237 -28.83 7.83 -29.04
C GLN A 237 -29.06 8.35 -30.46
N PHE A 238 -29.39 9.63 -30.57
CA PHE A 238 -29.59 10.29 -31.85
C PHE A 238 -29.33 11.79 -31.76
N VAL A 239 -29.13 12.39 -32.93
CA VAL A 239 -29.02 13.84 -33.10
C VAL A 239 -30.20 14.33 -33.94
N GLU A 240 -30.85 15.39 -33.48
CA GLU A 240 -31.83 16.17 -34.23
C GLU A 240 -31.12 17.30 -35.00
N LEU A 241 -31.35 17.34 -36.31
CA LEU A 241 -30.78 18.34 -37.22
C LEU A 241 -31.72 19.53 -37.38
N ASN A 242 -31.15 20.73 -37.48
CA ASN A 242 -31.83 21.91 -37.99
C ASN A 242 -31.75 21.96 -39.53
N ASP A 243 -31.57 23.14 -40.11
CA ASP A 243 -31.24 23.28 -41.54
C ASP A 243 -29.76 22.91 -41.78
N TYR A 244 -29.48 22.11 -42.80
CA TYR A 244 -28.12 21.64 -43.12
C TYR A 244 -27.87 21.58 -44.63
N GLU A 245 -26.58 21.59 -45.02
CA GLU A 245 -26.17 21.51 -46.42
C GLU A 245 -25.17 20.35 -46.63
N VAL A 246 -25.41 19.55 -47.67
CA VAL A 246 -24.52 18.46 -48.08
C VAL A 246 -23.96 18.75 -49.47
N LYS A 247 -22.63 18.65 -49.61
CA LYS A 247 -21.95 18.63 -50.91
C LYS A 247 -21.95 17.19 -51.42
N LEU A 248 -22.60 16.95 -52.56
CA LEU A 248 -22.89 15.60 -53.04
C LEU A 248 -21.71 14.88 -53.73
N SER A 249 -20.52 15.48 -53.71
CA SER A 249 -19.30 14.93 -54.33
C SER A 249 -18.48 14.01 -53.40
N GLY A 250 -19.00 13.66 -52.22
CA GLY A 250 -18.31 12.81 -51.24
C GLY A 250 -19.27 12.26 -50.20
N SER A 251 -18.77 11.48 -49.23
CA SER A 251 -19.58 10.78 -48.22
C SER A 251 -19.57 11.45 -46.83
N TYR A 252 -19.39 12.78 -46.79
CA TYR A 252 -19.22 13.56 -45.55
C TYR A 252 -20.04 14.84 -45.58
N PHE A 253 -20.63 15.21 -44.42
CA PHE A 253 -21.11 16.55 -44.15
C PHE A 253 -20.99 16.90 -42.66
N SER A 254 -21.15 18.18 -42.35
CA SER A 254 -21.18 18.70 -41.00
C SER A 254 -22.43 19.54 -40.80
N ALA A 255 -23.04 19.47 -39.62
CA ALA A 255 -24.21 20.26 -39.24
C ALA A 255 -24.00 20.91 -37.87
N TYR A 256 -24.36 22.19 -37.75
CA TYR A 256 -24.31 22.96 -36.52
C TYR A 256 -25.30 24.15 -36.62
N PRO A 257 -26.10 24.43 -35.59
CA PRO A 257 -26.25 23.66 -34.36
C PRO A 257 -27.13 22.42 -34.55
N VAL A 258 -26.90 21.40 -33.73
CA VAL A 258 -27.71 20.19 -33.63
C VAL A 258 -27.98 19.84 -32.17
N THR A 259 -29.05 19.10 -31.89
CA THR A 259 -29.41 18.66 -30.53
C THR A 259 -29.12 17.18 -30.37
N PHE A 260 -28.33 16.80 -29.38
CA PHE A 260 -27.97 15.42 -29.06
C PHE A 260 -28.78 14.88 -27.88
N HIS A 261 -29.32 13.69 -28.06
CA HIS A 261 -30.08 12.94 -27.04
C HIS A 261 -29.37 11.62 -26.73
N THR A 262 -29.30 11.27 -25.44
CA THR A 262 -28.74 10.00 -24.94
C THR A 262 -29.48 9.51 -23.69
N ASP A 263 -29.37 8.22 -23.38
CA ASP A 263 -29.87 7.62 -22.13
C ASP A 263 -28.88 7.71 -20.96
N LEU A 264 -27.63 8.11 -21.22
CA LEU A 264 -26.57 8.16 -20.21
C LEU A 264 -26.71 9.34 -19.25
N PHE A 265 -27.33 10.43 -19.68
CA PHE A 265 -27.65 11.60 -18.87
C PHE A 265 -28.92 12.26 -19.40
N LYS A 266 -29.60 13.03 -18.55
CA LYS A 266 -30.94 13.57 -18.85
C LYS A 266 -30.94 14.81 -19.73
N ASP A 267 -29.82 15.53 -19.74
CA ASP A 267 -29.72 16.83 -20.40
C ASP A 267 -29.54 16.66 -21.92
N GLU A 268 -30.32 17.43 -22.68
CA GLU A 268 -30.14 17.56 -24.13
C GLU A 268 -28.97 18.49 -24.41
N LEU A 269 -28.06 18.09 -25.31
CA LEU A 269 -26.84 18.85 -25.58
C LEU A 269 -26.86 19.48 -26.97
N GLU A 270 -26.68 20.79 -27.04
CA GLU A 270 -26.45 21.47 -28.32
C GLU A 270 -24.98 21.35 -28.73
N GLY A 271 -24.73 21.12 -30.02
CA GLY A 271 -23.37 20.97 -30.52
C GLY A 271 -23.27 20.85 -32.03
N LYS A 272 -22.18 20.25 -32.49
CA LYS A 272 -21.83 20.01 -33.89
C LYS A 272 -21.85 18.52 -34.19
N LEU A 273 -22.45 18.16 -35.33
CA LEU A 273 -22.40 16.81 -35.89
C LEU A 273 -21.44 16.76 -37.08
N ASP A 274 -20.53 15.80 -37.07
CA ASP A 274 -19.77 15.37 -38.24
C ASP A 274 -20.26 13.98 -38.69
N PHE A 275 -20.90 13.94 -39.85
CA PHE A 275 -21.43 12.73 -40.46
C PHE A 275 -20.49 12.23 -41.55
N LYS A 276 -20.13 10.94 -41.51
CA LYS A 276 -19.29 10.32 -42.55
C LYS A 276 -19.59 8.84 -42.69
N VAL A 277 -19.77 8.39 -43.93
CA VAL A 277 -19.72 6.95 -44.23
C VAL A 277 -18.27 6.54 -44.41
N LYS A 278 -17.79 5.66 -43.52
CA LYS A 278 -16.45 5.08 -43.54
C LYS A 278 -16.52 3.62 -43.12
N ALA A 279 -15.98 2.74 -43.95
CA ALA A 279 -15.88 1.33 -43.61
C ALA A 279 -15.08 1.11 -42.32
N SER A 280 -15.65 0.31 -41.41
CA SER A 280 -15.04 -0.12 -40.16
C SER A 280 -14.82 -1.64 -40.19
N ARG A 281 -13.81 -2.12 -39.45
CA ARG A 281 -13.54 -3.56 -39.31
C ARG A 281 -14.46 -4.24 -38.27
N SER A 282 -15.01 -3.45 -37.35
CA SER A 282 -15.91 -3.89 -36.29
C SER A 282 -16.83 -2.75 -35.83
N VAL A 283 -17.92 -3.11 -35.15
CA VAL A 283 -18.88 -2.19 -34.52
C VAL A 283 -18.18 -1.33 -33.46
N GLN A 284 -17.25 -1.89 -32.69
CA GLN A 284 -16.52 -1.20 -31.62
C GLN A 284 -15.53 -0.16 -32.15
N GLU A 285 -14.94 -0.38 -33.34
CA GLU A 285 -14.00 0.54 -33.98
C GLU A 285 -14.69 1.66 -34.78
N GLN A 286 -16.02 1.67 -34.84
CA GLN A 286 -16.76 2.70 -35.55
C GLN A 286 -16.55 4.06 -34.89
N THR A 287 -16.14 5.05 -35.69
CA THR A 287 -15.78 6.40 -35.23
C THR A 287 -16.70 7.50 -35.74
N TYR A 288 -17.75 7.14 -36.48
CA TYR A 288 -18.77 8.05 -37.01
C TYR A 288 -20.17 7.43 -36.83
N PRO A 289 -21.23 8.22 -36.66
CA PRO A 289 -21.23 9.70 -36.61
C PRO A 289 -20.47 10.26 -35.39
N ARG A 290 -20.10 11.55 -35.47
CA ARG A 290 -19.40 12.26 -34.40
C ARG A 290 -20.20 13.45 -33.91
N PHE A 291 -20.40 13.56 -32.61
CA PHE A 291 -20.97 14.73 -31.97
C PHE A 291 -19.93 15.38 -31.07
N GLU A 292 -19.91 16.70 -31.06
CA GLU A 292 -19.09 17.52 -30.17
C GLU A 292 -20.00 18.60 -29.59
N SER A 293 -20.10 18.66 -28.27
CA SER A 293 -20.90 19.69 -27.59
C SER A 293 -20.35 21.08 -27.89
N LYS A 294 -21.20 22.10 -27.76
CA LYS A 294 -20.78 23.51 -27.83
C LYS A 294 -19.60 23.77 -26.88
N GLU A 295 -18.77 24.76 -27.22
CA GLU A 295 -17.61 25.23 -26.44
C GLU A 295 -18.02 25.96 -25.13
N GLU A 296 -18.92 25.36 -24.35
CA GLU A 296 -19.35 25.83 -23.04
C GLU A 296 -19.12 24.73 -22.01
N LYS A 297 -18.81 25.14 -20.78
CA LYS A 297 -18.54 24.21 -19.68
C LYS A 297 -19.85 23.56 -19.21
N LEU A 298 -20.08 22.33 -19.66
CA LEU A 298 -21.24 21.53 -19.25
C LEU A 298 -20.99 20.95 -17.85
N GLU A 299 -22.00 20.99 -17.00
CA GLU A 299 -22.01 20.32 -15.70
C GLU A 299 -23.07 19.21 -15.75
N LEU A 300 -22.61 17.97 -15.90
CA LEU A 300 -23.44 16.77 -15.90
C LEU A 300 -23.55 16.23 -14.48
N LEU A 301 -24.70 16.46 -13.87
CA LEU A 301 -24.97 16.02 -12.50
C LEU A 301 -25.35 14.55 -12.45
N ASN A 302 -24.82 13.81 -11.47
CA ASN A 302 -25.12 12.40 -11.24
C ASN A 302 -24.95 11.51 -12.50
N ILE A 303 -23.85 11.68 -13.23
CA ILE A 303 -23.50 10.77 -14.35
C ILE A 303 -23.39 9.32 -13.88
N PHE A 304 -22.93 9.15 -12.63
CA PHE A 304 -23.13 7.97 -11.79
C PHE A 304 -23.59 8.44 -10.41
N PRO A 305 -24.16 7.56 -9.55
CA PRO A 305 -24.59 7.97 -8.21
C PRO A 305 -23.47 8.68 -7.43
N ASN A 306 -23.73 9.91 -6.98
CA ASN A 306 -22.79 10.78 -6.26
C ASN A 306 -21.54 11.17 -7.08
N MET A 307 -21.65 11.22 -8.41
CA MET A 307 -20.58 11.64 -9.31
C MET A 307 -21.07 12.69 -10.30
N ASP A 308 -20.41 13.84 -10.33
CA ASP A 308 -20.68 14.90 -11.30
C ASP A 308 -19.48 15.06 -12.23
N PHE A 309 -19.74 15.22 -13.53
CA PHE A 309 -18.69 15.53 -14.51
C PHE A 309 -18.84 16.97 -15.00
N VAL A 310 -17.72 17.67 -15.16
CA VAL A 310 -17.70 19.04 -15.68
C VAL A 310 -16.67 19.16 -16.80
N GLY A 311 -17.11 19.49 -18.01
CA GLY A 311 -16.25 19.52 -19.20
C GLY A 311 -17.04 19.55 -20.51
N GLY A 312 -16.38 19.26 -21.62
CA GLY A 312 -17.01 19.07 -22.93
C GLY A 312 -17.49 17.63 -23.10
N ILE A 313 -18.39 17.38 -24.06
CA ILE A 313 -18.85 16.04 -24.41
C ILE A 313 -18.60 15.77 -25.87
N VAL A 314 -17.93 14.64 -26.13
CA VAL A 314 -17.59 14.19 -27.48
C VAL A 314 -18.04 12.74 -27.65
N VAL A 315 -18.84 12.49 -28.67
CA VAL A 315 -19.27 11.14 -29.05
C VAL A 315 -18.62 10.80 -30.39
N LYS A 316 -17.79 9.75 -30.44
CA LYS A 316 -17.08 9.29 -31.64
C LYS A 316 -17.51 7.86 -31.96
N GLY A 317 -18.56 7.71 -32.78
CA GLY A 317 -19.15 6.39 -33.07
C GLY A 317 -19.47 5.65 -31.78
N SER A 318 -18.84 4.51 -31.50
CA SER A 318 -19.11 3.68 -30.31
C SER A 318 -18.52 4.20 -28.98
N LYS A 319 -17.91 5.39 -28.95
CA LYS A 319 -17.27 5.96 -27.75
C LYS A 319 -17.94 7.27 -27.35
N LEU A 320 -18.32 7.41 -26.08
CA LEU A 320 -18.73 8.68 -25.48
C LEU A 320 -17.66 9.10 -24.47
N SER A 321 -17.12 10.30 -24.63
CA SER A 321 -16.07 10.84 -23.77
C SER A 321 -16.44 12.22 -23.23
N GLY A 322 -16.12 12.47 -21.97
CA GLY A 322 -15.98 13.81 -21.43
C GLY A 322 -14.59 14.35 -21.71
N THR A 323 -14.47 15.61 -22.11
CA THR A 323 -13.17 16.19 -22.53
C THR A 323 -12.88 17.52 -21.86
N SER A 324 -11.65 17.98 -22.00
CA SER A 324 -11.28 19.37 -21.80
C SER A 324 -12.03 20.31 -22.77
N ILE A 325 -12.07 21.60 -22.42
CA ILE A 325 -12.62 22.67 -23.25
C ILE A 325 -11.52 23.70 -23.46
N GLY A 326 -10.99 23.77 -24.69
CA GLY A 326 -9.76 24.53 -24.95
C GLY A 326 -8.63 24.03 -24.04
N ASP A 327 -7.96 24.96 -23.37
CA ASP A 327 -6.87 24.66 -22.43
C ASP A 327 -7.38 24.41 -20.98
N THR A 328 -8.69 24.37 -20.75
CA THR A 328 -9.26 24.08 -19.43
C THR A 328 -9.59 22.60 -19.30
N PRO A 329 -8.92 21.84 -18.42
CA PRO A 329 -9.17 20.41 -18.26
C PRO A 329 -10.60 20.16 -17.74
N GLY A 330 -11.19 19.06 -18.20
CA GLY A 330 -12.42 18.53 -17.63
C GLY A 330 -12.15 17.96 -16.24
N TYR A 331 -13.17 17.80 -15.40
CA TYR A 331 -13.00 17.12 -14.13
C TYR A 331 -14.23 16.37 -13.64
N LEU A 332 -13.98 15.28 -12.94
CA LEU A 332 -14.96 14.50 -12.19
C LEU A 332 -14.91 14.90 -10.71
N LYS A 333 -16.09 15.09 -10.11
CA LYS A 333 -16.31 15.23 -8.67
C LYS A 333 -16.99 13.97 -8.15
N ILE A 334 -16.48 13.38 -7.06
CA ILE A 334 -17.13 12.27 -6.37
C ILE A 334 -17.40 12.68 -4.93
N TYR A 335 -18.63 12.49 -4.46
CA TYR A 335 -19.05 12.85 -3.12
C TYR A 335 -19.14 11.63 -2.20
N ASN A 336 -18.84 11.85 -0.92
CA ASN A 336 -19.03 10.89 0.16
C ASN A 336 -19.83 11.58 1.27
N ASN A 337 -21.03 11.09 1.59
CA ASN A 337 -21.97 11.73 2.52
C ASN A 337 -22.16 13.24 2.25
N ASP A 338 -22.50 13.59 1.00
CA ASP A 338 -22.73 14.96 0.52
C ASP A 338 -21.52 15.91 0.57
N THR A 339 -20.33 15.41 0.93
CA THR A 339 -19.08 16.18 0.94
C THR A 339 -18.22 15.79 -0.26
N LEU A 340 -17.63 16.77 -0.95
CA LEU A 340 -16.68 16.51 -2.04
C LEU A 340 -15.50 15.71 -1.50
N PHE A 341 -15.29 14.51 -2.01
CA PHE A 341 -14.29 13.58 -1.51
C PHE A 341 -13.18 13.33 -2.51
N VAL A 342 -13.50 13.22 -3.81
CA VAL A 342 -12.50 13.06 -4.87
C VAL A 342 -12.71 14.11 -5.93
N ARG A 343 -11.61 14.71 -6.39
CA ARG A 343 -11.55 15.51 -7.60
C ARG A 343 -10.52 14.92 -8.57
N CYS A 344 -10.93 14.69 -9.80
CA CYS A 344 -10.08 14.10 -10.84
C CYS A 344 -10.13 14.98 -12.10
N PHE A 345 -9.02 15.61 -12.47
CA PHE A 345 -8.88 16.37 -13.70
C PHE A 345 -8.41 15.46 -14.84
N VAL A 346 -8.96 15.68 -16.04
CA VAL A 346 -8.78 14.83 -17.21
C VAL A 346 -8.80 15.65 -18.50
N ASP A 347 -8.03 15.20 -19.49
CA ASP A 347 -8.17 15.65 -20.87
C ASP A 347 -9.27 14.89 -21.61
N GLU A 348 -9.36 13.57 -21.36
CA GLU A 348 -10.43 12.71 -21.87
C GLU A 348 -10.82 11.64 -20.83
N MET A 349 -12.12 11.49 -20.58
CA MET A 349 -12.70 10.45 -19.73
C MET A 349 -13.76 9.68 -20.52
N LEU A 350 -13.52 8.39 -20.73
CA LEU A 350 -14.46 7.51 -21.42
C LEU A 350 -15.61 7.12 -20.48
N PHE A 351 -16.83 7.26 -20.97
CA PHE A 351 -18.05 6.85 -20.30
C PHE A 351 -18.67 5.64 -21.01
N THR A 352 -19.06 4.64 -20.21
CA THR A 352 -19.74 3.43 -20.67
C THR A 352 -20.88 3.09 -19.71
N ARG A 353 -21.74 2.13 -20.07
CA ARG A 353 -22.77 1.63 -19.14
C ARG A 353 -22.20 0.88 -17.94
N GLU A 354 -20.97 0.36 -18.06
CA GLU A 354 -20.30 -0.40 -17.01
C GLU A 354 -19.53 0.50 -16.03
N GLY A 355 -19.33 1.78 -16.38
CA GLY A 355 -18.61 2.75 -15.57
C GLY A 355 -17.81 3.75 -16.40
N LEU A 356 -16.73 4.28 -15.81
CA LEU A 356 -15.86 5.27 -16.45
C LEU A 356 -14.38 4.89 -16.37
N SER A 357 -13.60 5.43 -17.30
CA SER A 357 -12.15 5.29 -17.28
C SER A 357 -11.45 6.52 -17.87
N ALA A 358 -10.39 6.96 -17.22
CA ALA A 358 -9.50 7.99 -17.72
C ALA A 358 -8.04 7.57 -17.49
N THR A 359 -7.17 7.98 -18.39
CA THR A 359 -5.71 7.84 -18.29
C THR A 359 -5.11 9.23 -18.08
N GLU A 360 -3.85 9.32 -17.66
CA GLU A 360 -3.12 10.60 -17.53
C GLU A 360 -3.90 11.64 -16.70
N SER A 361 -4.57 11.20 -15.64
CA SER A 361 -5.47 12.05 -14.85
C SER A 361 -4.78 12.61 -13.62
N THR A 362 -5.08 13.86 -13.23
CA THR A 362 -4.63 14.41 -11.94
C THR A 362 -5.70 14.17 -10.88
N ILE A 363 -5.36 13.51 -9.77
CA ILE A 363 -6.34 13.18 -8.72
C ILE A 363 -6.00 13.85 -7.38
N SER A 364 -7.05 14.24 -6.65
CA SER A 364 -6.99 14.64 -5.25
C SER A 364 -8.11 13.93 -4.47
N ILE A 365 -7.75 13.19 -3.43
CA ILE A 365 -8.67 12.59 -2.47
C ILE A 365 -8.58 13.42 -1.18
N TYR A 366 -9.67 14.08 -0.79
CA TYR A 366 -9.68 15.03 0.33
C TYR A 366 -9.83 14.33 1.69
N LEU A 367 -9.00 14.77 2.63
CA LEU A 367 -8.96 14.40 4.04
C LEU A 367 -9.11 15.69 4.88
N ASP A 368 -10.31 16.26 4.87
CA ASP A 368 -10.62 17.62 5.36
C ASP A 368 -9.82 18.73 4.64
N LYS A 369 -8.84 19.34 5.32
CA LYS A 369 -7.96 20.39 4.77
C LYS A 369 -6.76 19.81 4.00
N ASP A 370 -6.49 18.52 4.20
CA ASP A 370 -5.40 17.78 3.59
C ASP A 370 -5.93 16.91 2.44
N SER A 371 -5.02 16.31 1.68
CA SER A 371 -5.35 15.42 0.57
C SER A 371 -4.25 14.41 0.27
N ILE A 372 -4.67 13.30 -0.35
CA ILE A 372 -3.79 12.42 -1.14
C ILE A 372 -3.83 12.89 -2.58
N TYR A 373 -2.66 13.19 -3.15
CA TYR A 373 -2.50 13.77 -4.48
C TYR A 373 -1.64 12.89 -5.40
N HIS A 374 -1.97 12.86 -6.70
CA HIS A 374 -1.11 12.31 -7.75
C HIS A 374 -1.28 13.08 -9.07
N PRO A 375 -0.19 13.46 -9.76
CA PRO A 375 -0.26 14.34 -10.94
C PRO A 375 -0.73 13.65 -12.23
N SER A 376 -0.42 12.36 -12.42
CA SER A 376 -0.83 11.58 -13.61
C SER A 376 -1.13 10.14 -13.23
N ILE A 377 -2.38 9.71 -13.33
CA ILE A 377 -2.85 8.42 -12.82
C ILE A 377 -3.96 7.86 -13.70
N VAL A 378 -4.13 6.54 -13.70
CA VAL A 378 -5.29 5.90 -14.32
C VAL A 378 -6.43 5.81 -13.32
N VAL A 379 -7.59 6.36 -13.69
CA VAL A 379 -8.81 6.27 -12.89
C VAL A 379 -9.79 5.34 -13.58
N ARG A 380 -10.31 4.35 -12.85
CA ARG A 380 -11.37 3.46 -13.31
C ARG A 380 -12.46 3.35 -12.28
N TYR A 381 -13.70 3.46 -12.70
CA TYR A 381 -14.86 3.19 -11.88
C TYR A 381 -15.67 2.06 -12.50
N ASP A 382 -16.01 1.08 -11.69
CA ASP A 382 -16.93 -0.02 -12.01
C ASP A 382 -18.26 0.24 -11.32
N ASP A 383 -19.32 0.48 -12.11
CA ASP A 383 -20.65 0.80 -11.61
C ASP A 383 -21.37 -0.44 -11.03
N ILE A 384 -21.02 -1.66 -11.49
CA ILE A 384 -21.63 -2.89 -10.97
C ILE A 384 -21.12 -3.17 -9.56
N GLY A 385 -19.79 -3.16 -9.38
CA GLY A 385 -19.16 -3.39 -8.09
C GLY A 385 -19.14 -2.17 -7.16
N LYS A 386 -19.49 -0.97 -7.69
CA LYS A 386 -19.35 0.33 -7.03
C LYS A 386 -17.93 0.57 -6.53
N ARG A 387 -16.93 0.32 -7.38
CA ARG A 387 -15.50 0.40 -7.03
C ARG A 387 -14.78 1.45 -7.86
N LEU A 388 -14.17 2.41 -7.18
CA LEU A 388 -13.19 3.33 -7.75
C LEU A 388 -11.79 2.75 -7.57
N ARG A 389 -11.01 2.71 -8.65
CA ARG A 389 -9.60 2.32 -8.66
C ARG A 389 -8.77 3.45 -9.22
N VAL A 390 -7.71 3.77 -8.50
CA VAL A 390 -6.71 4.77 -8.85
C VAL A 390 -5.42 4.00 -9.01
N ILE A 391 -4.96 3.84 -10.25
CA ILE A 391 -3.93 2.87 -10.64
C ILE A 391 -2.71 3.65 -11.14
N ARG A 392 -1.55 3.34 -10.57
CA ARG A 392 -0.28 3.94 -10.97
C ARG A 392 0.13 3.42 -12.34
N ASP A 393 0.53 4.33 -13.23
CA ASP A 393 1.03 3.97 -14.56
C ASP A 393 2.40 3.28 -14.46
N GLU A 394 2.77 2.60 -15.54
CA GLU A 394 4.03 1.85 -15.64
C GLU A 394 5.16 2.68 -16.30
N ASP A 395 4.86 3.89 -16.77
CA ASP A 395 5.76 4.78 -17.49
C ASP A 395 5.57 6.27 -17.16
N GLY A 396 6.48 7.10 -17.69
CA GLY A 396 6.44 8.56 -17.59
C GLY A 396 6.35 9.09 -16.16
N VAL A 397 5.75 10.27 -16.00
CA VAL A 397 5.45 10.88 -14.69
C VAL A 397 4.47 10.09 -13.83
N GLY A 398 3.73 9.14 -14.42
CA GLY A 398 2.77 8.31 -13.71
C GLY A 398 3.41 7.30 -12.76
N LEU A 399 4.73 7.07 -12.85
CA LEU A 399 5.52 6.28 -11.89
C LEU A 399 5.79 6.99 -10.55
N GLN A 400 5.40 8.26 -10.38
CA GLN A 400 5.60 9.00 -9.13
C GLN A 400 4.91 8.35 -7.92
N ALA A 401 5.31 8.77 -6.72
CA ALA A 401 4.61 8.38 -5.50
C ALA A 401 3.32 9.18 -5.35
N PHE A 402 2.34 8.61 -4.65
CA PHE A 402 1.24 9.39 -4.09
C PHE A 402 1.77 10.24 -2.93
N THR A 403 1.36 11.49 -2.85
CA THR A 403 1.72 12.39 -1.74
C THR A 403 0.53 12.52 -0.80
N ASP A 404 0.71 12.17 0.48
CA ASP A 404 -0.28 12.29 1.54
C ASP A 404 0.10 13.43 2.49
N SER A 405 -0.65 14.53 2.41
CA SER A 405 -0.40 15.72 3.23
C SER A 405 -0.89 15.61 4.68
N TYR A 406 -1.80 14.69 5.00
CA TYR A 406 -2.32 14.46 6.37
C TYR A 406 -1.32 13.64 7.19
N HIS A 407 -0.90 12.50 6.63
CA HIS A 407 0.11 11.65 7.26
C HIS A 407 1.53 12.17 7.05
N LYS A 408 1.75 13.14 6.15
CA LYS A 408 3.08 13.68 5.78
C LYS A 408 4.04 12.61 5.23
N ILE A 409 3.51 11.74 4.37
CA ILE A 409 4.27 10.67 3.71
C ILE A 409 4.03 10.64 2.19
N ASP A 410 5.05 10.24 1.45
CA ASP A 410 4.92 9.77 0.08
C ASP A 410 4.77 8.24 0.10
N PHE A 411 3.87 7.67 -0.70
CA PHE A 411 3.75 6.21 -0.82
C PHE A 411 3.65 5.71 -2.26
N GLN A 412 4.25 4.55 -2.52
CA GLN A 412 4.28 3.87 -3.80
C GLN A 412 3.63 2.51 -3.68
N VAL A 413 2.45 2.37 -4.28
CA VAL A 413 1.69 1.13 -4.43
C VAL A 413 1.18 1.02 -5.87
N GLU A 414 0.71 -0.15 -6.30
CA GLU A 414 0.17 -0.31 -7.66
C GLU A 414 -1.17 0.41 -7.82
N ALA A 415 -2.03 0.37 -6.80
CA ALA A 415 -3.34 1.00 -6.84
C ALA A 415 -3.90 1.35 -5.45
N MET A 416 -4.79 2.34 -5.44
CA MET A 416 -5.76 2.57 -4.37
C MET A 416 -7.14 2.12 -4.84
N THR A 417 -7.82 1.33 -4.01
CA THR A 417 -9.18 0.85 -4.29
C THR A 417 -10.14 1.31 -3.21
N TRP A 418 -11.19 2.03 -3.62
CA TRP A 418 -12.27 2.46 -2.75
C TRP A 418 -13.59 1.87 -3.23
N LYS A 419 -14.32 1.20 -2.33
CA LYS A 419 -15.72 0.86 -2.57
C LYS A 419 -16.55 2.08 -2.18
N ILE A 420 -17.28 2.67 -3.14
CA ILE A 420 -18.10 3.88 -2.89
C ILE A 420 -19.04 3.63 -1.70
N GLY A 421 -19.04 4.56 -0.74
CA GLY A 421 -19.79 4.46 0.53
C GLY A 421 -19.15 3.55 1.59
N GLY A 422 -18.01 2.90 1.29
CA GLY A 422 -17.21 2.15 2.25
C GLY A 422 -16.43 3.06 3.19
N ARG A 423 -16.03 2.52 4.35
CA ARG A 423 -15.32 3.25 5.41
C ARG A 423 -13.80 3.23 5.27
N THR A 424 -13.26 2.54 4.27
CA THR A 424 -11.82 2.33 4.09
C THR A 424 -11.40 2.44 2.63
N ILE A 425 -10.15 2.82 2.38
CA ILE A 425 -9.46 2.72 1.09
C ILE A 425 -8.32 1.72 1.25
N ASP A 426 -8.25 0.74 0.35
CA ASP A 426 -7.18 -0.26 0.32
C ASP A 426 -6.06 0.22 -0.60
N LEU A 427 -4.82 0.21 -0.10
CA LEU A 427 -3.60 0.59 -0.82
C LEU A 427 -2.76 -0.68 -1.05
N GLY A 428 -2.43 -0.98 -2.30
CA GLY A 428 -1.62 -2.16 -2.61
C GLY A 428 -1.72 -2.59 -4.07
N ALA A 429 -1.86 -3.89 -4.32
CA ALA A 429 -1.96 -4.46 -5.66
C ALA A 429 -3.33 -4.22 -6.30
N ILE A 430 -3.35 -4.16 -7.65
CA ILE A 430 -4.59 -4.04 -8.44
C ILE A 430 -5.50 -5.28 -8.23
N VAL A 431 -4.87 -6.44 -8.05
CA VAL A 431 -5.55 -7.73 -7.83
C VAL A 431 -5.24 -8.22 -6.41
N PRO A 432 -6.24 -8.35 -5.52
CA PRO A 432 -6.00 -8.66 -4.10
C PRO A 432 -5.28 -9.98 -3.80
N SER A 433 -5.15 -10.90 -4.76
CA SER A 433 -4.53 -12.22 -4.60
C SER A 433 -3.06 -12.27 -5.01
N SER A 434 -2.45 -11.17 -5.45
CA SER A 434 -1.01 -11.12 -5.76
C SER A 434 -0.19 -10.72 -4.53
N ARG A 435 1.08 -11.16 -4.50
CA ARG A 435 2.10 -10.56 -3.63
C ARG A 435 2.21 -9.09 -3.97
N ALA A 436 2.18 -8.22 -2.96
CA ALA A 436 2.20 -6.78 -3.15
C ALA A 436 3.36 -6.16 -2.36
N VAL A 437 4.09 -5.25 -2.99
CA VAL A 437 5.17 -4.49 -2.38
C VAL A 437 4.77 -3.02 -2.39
N GLY A 438 4.84 -2.39 -1.22
CA GLY A 438 4.57 -0.97 -1.04
C GLY A 438 5.74 -0.27 -0.35
N PHE A 439 6.02 0.97 -0.73
CA PHE A 439 6.99 1.82 -0.06
C PHE A 439 6.28 3.04 0.52
N PHE A 440 6.59 3.40 1.77
CA PHE A 440 6.03 4.57 2.45
C PHE A 440 7.21 5.36 3.03
N ARG A 441 7.33 6.65 2.74
CA ARG A 441 8.47 7.49 3.13
C ARG A 441 7.98 8.81 3.70
N SER A 442 8.59 9.28 4.79
CA SER A 442 8.31 10.62 5.32
C SER A 442 8.63 11.71 4.30
N HIS A 443 7.85 12.80 4.28
CA HIS A 443 8.19 14.01 3.51
C HIS A 443 9.53 14.64 3.93
N ALA A 444 10.01 14.38 5.14
CA ALA A 444 11.30 14.85 5.66
C ALA A 444 12.41 13.79 5.56
N ASN A 445 12.13 12.65 4.91
CA ASN A 445 13.10 11.58 4.75
C ASN A 445 14.22 11.99 3.78
N PHE A 446 15.47 11.92 4.23
CA PHE A 446 16.64 12.13 3.38
C PHE A 446 17.66 11.01 3.57
N ASP A 447 17.95 10.28 2.49
CA ASP A 447 19.01 9.28 2.47
C ASP A 447 20.23 9.80 1.70
N LYS A 448 21.31 10.08 2.44
CA LYS A 448 22.57 10.61 1.90
C LYS A 448 23.16 9.68 0.84
N ARG A 449 23.05 8.36 1.03
CA ARG A 449 23.57 7.38 0.08
C ARG A 449 22.84 7.46 -1.26
N THR A 450 21.50 7.52 -1.24
CA THR A 450 20.67 7.70 -2.44
C THR A 450 21.00 9.01 -3.13
N PHE A 451 21.13 10.12 -2.38
CA PHE A 451 21.54 11.41 -2.93
C PHE A 451 22.91 11.34 -3.62
N ASP A 452 23.92 10.74 -2.97
CA ASP A 452 25.28 10.64 -3.53
C ASP A 452 25.31 9.75 -4.78
N ASN A 453 24.53 8.66 -4.79
CA ASN A 453 24.38 7.76 -5.93
C ASN A 453 23.80 8.45 -7.18
N MET A 454 23.04 9.54 -7.04
CA MET A 454 22.52 10.32 -8.19
C MET A 454 23.63 10.89 -9.07
N THR A 455 24.84 11.06 -8.53
CA THR A 455 26.02 11.53 -9.28
C THR A 455 26.42 10.57 -10.42
N GLY A 456 26.11 9.28 -10.27
CA GLY A 456 26.36 8.25 -11.28
C GLY A 456 27.78 8.27 -11.87
N GLN A 457 27.87 8.01 -13.18
CA GLN A 457 29.13 8.10 -13.95
C GLN A 457 29.45 9.51 -14.46
N ALA A 458 28.50 10.45 -14.37
CA ALA A 458 28.60 11.78 -14.97
C ALA A 458 29.45 12.76 -14.15
N LEU A 459 30.00 12.33 -12.99
CA LEU A 459 30.78 13.13 -12.03
C LEU A 459 30.05 14.38 -11.50
N ILE A 460 28.75 14.50 -11.75
CA ILE A 460 27.94 15.67 -11.48
C ILE A 460 26.60 15.19 -10.91
N ASN A 461 26.19 15.76 -9.78
CA ASN A 461 24.92 15.44 -9.15
C ASN A 461 23.78 16.26 -9.83
N PRO A 462 22.80 15.60 -10.46
CA PRO A 462 21.77 16.27 -11.26
C PRO A 462 20.90 17.22 -10.44
N LEU A 463 20.62 16.91 -9.18
CA LEU A 463 19.85 17.77 -8.29
C LEU A 463 20.64 19.01 -7.88
N VAL A 464 21.96 18.88 -7.67
CA VAL A 464 22.84 20.02 -7.36
C VAL A 464 22.91 20.99 -8.54
N GLU A 465 23.05 20.49 -9.77
CA GLU A 465 23.07 21.37 -10.95
C GLU A 465 21.72 22.00 -11.22
N LEU A 466 20.62 21.26 -11.03
CA LEU A 466 19.28 21.83 -11.13
C LEU A 466 19.13 22.97 -10.13
N GLY A 467 19.56 22.77 -8.88
CA GLY A 467 19.63 23.82 -7.87
C GLY A 467 20.44 25.02 -8.34
N ARG A 468 21.64 24.84 -8.89
CA ARG A 468 22.45 25.97 -9.41
C ARG A 468 21.74 26.72 -10.53
N PHE A 469 21.10 26.00 -11.44
CA PHE A 469 20.36 26.58 -12.55
C PHE A 469 19.19 27.44 -12.06
N VAL A 470 18.34 26.90 -11.18
CA VAL A 470 17.18 27.62 -10.62
C VAL A 470 17.62 28.82 -9.78
N HIS A 471 18.64 28.70 -8.94
CA HIS A 471 19.13 29.83 -8.14
C HIS A 471 19.80 30.92 -8.98
N SER A 472 20.32 30.59 -10.16
CA SER A 472 20.86 31.58 -11.09
C SER A 472 19.79 32.30 -11.91
N ASN A 473 18.57 31.76 -11.97
CA ASN A 473 17.44 32.29 -12.73
C ASN A 473 16.17 32.21 -11.87
N PRO A 474 15.82 33.25 -11.10
CA PRO A 474 14.67 33.25 -10.20
C PRO A 474 13.35 33.34 -11.00
N PHE A 475 12.98 32.26 -11.67
CA PHE A 475 11.68 32.04 -12.29
C PHE A 475 10.93 30.95 -11.52
N SER A 476 9.60 31.00 -11.56
CA SER A 476 8.73 29.98 -10.94
C SER A 476 8.78 28.62 -11.65
N GLY A 477 9.35 28.57 -12.85
CA GLY A 477 9.59 27.37 -13.64
C GLY A 477 10.50 27.67 -14.83
N PHE A 478 10.77 26.66 -15.65
CA PHE A 478 11.71 26.73 -16.76
C PHE A 478 11.40 25.68 -17.83
N TYR A 479 11.88 25.92 -19.05
CA TYR A 479 11.81 24.92 -20.12
C TYR A 479 13.01 23.99 -20.09
N ALA A 480 12.80 22.72 -20.46
CA ALA A 480 13.88 21.73 -20.56
C ALA A 480 15.03 22.17 -21.51
N SER A 481 14.74 23.00 -22.52
CA SER A 481 15.72 23.58 -23.44
C SER A 481 16.65 24.60 -22.78
N GLU A 482 16.16 25.35 -21.79
CA GLU A 482 16.94 26.31 -21.01
C GLU A 482 17.91 25.57 -20.09
N TYR A 483 17.43 24.52 -19.42
CA TYR A 483 18.27 23.65 -18.60
C TYR A 483 19.33 22.90 -19.43
N ALA A 484 18.97 22.46 -20.64
CA ALA A 484 19.91 21.85 -21.57
C ALA A 484 21.04 22.80 -21.99
N SER A 485 20.68 24.07 -22.24
CA SER A 485 21.65 25.11 -22.58
C SER A 485 22.61 25.39 -21.42
N PHE A 486 22.09 25.39 -20.18
CA PHE A 486 22.90 25.55 -18.96
C PHE A 486 23.90 24.40 -18.78
N LEU A 487 23.46 23.15 -18.89
CA LEU A 487 24.31 21.97 -18.76
C LEU A 487 25.23 21.72 -19.97
N LYS A 488 25.00 22.42 -21.09
CA LYS A 488 25.64 22.17 -22.40
C LYS A 488 25.42 20.72 -22.88
N LEU A 489 24.22 20.20 -22.62
CA LEU A 489 23.77 18.89 -23.07
C LEU A 489 22.74 19.02 -24.20
N SER A 490 22.46 17.91 -24.88
CA SER A 490 21.32 17.87 -25.80
C SER A 490 19.99 17.96 -25.02
N VAL A 491 18.96 18.56 -25.64
CA VAL A 491 17.62 18.66 -25.04
C VAL A 491 17.08 17.29 -24.62
N VAL A 492 17.35 16.24 -25.40
CA VAL A 492 16.95 14.86 -25.10
C VAL A 492 17.58 14.35 -23.81
N GLN A 493 18.89 14.58 -23.61
CA GLN A 493 19.58 14.17 -22.37
C GLN A 493 19.05 14.91 -21.15
N SER A 494 18.85 16.22 -21.26
CA SER A 494 18.31 17.03 -20.15
C SER A 494 16.88 16.65 -19.80
N ARG A 495 16.05 16.30 -20.79
CA ARG A 495 14.71 15.75 -20.56
C ARG A 495 14.75 14.46 -19.73
N LEU A 496 15.64 13.52 -20.04
CA LEU A 496 15.80 12.29 -19.25
C LEU A 496 16.22 12.59 -17.80
N ILE A 497 17.12 13.55 -17.60
CA ILE A 497 17.53 14.00 -16.25
C ILE A 497 16.34 14.59 -15.49
N LEU A 498 15.60 15.52 -16.12
CA LEU A 498 14.45 16.17 -15.50
C LEU A 498 13.32 15.19 -15.20
N MET A 499 13.07 14.22 -16.08
CA MET A 499 12.08 13.17 -15.85
C MET A 499 12.45 12.32 -14.63
N ASN A 500 13.71 11.90 -14.49
CA ASN A 500 14.16 11.18 -13.30
C ASN A 500 14.03 12.03 -12.02
N LEU A 501 14.38 13.32 -12.09
CA LEU A 501 14.19 14.24 -10.95
C LEU A 501 12.71 14.44 -10.61
N ALA A 502 11.82 14.41 -11.61
CA ALA A 502 10.38 14.47 -11.41
C ALA A 502 9.85 13.20 -10.75
N LEU A 503 10.34 12.03 -11.17
CA LEU A 503 10.01 10.75 -10.52
C LEU A 503 10.36 10.72 -9.03
N ASP A 504 11.46 11.38 -8.65
CA ASP A 504 11.87 11.53 -7.25
C ASP A 504 11.12 12.66 -6.51
N GLY A 505 10.30 13.44 -7.21
CA GLY A 505 9.48 14.53 -6.66
C GLY A 505 10.24 15.85 -6.47
N TYR A 506 11.34 16.08 -7.19
CA TYR A 506 12.12 17.32 -7.10
C TYR A 506 11.65 18.43 -8.03
N VAL A 507 10.97 18.08 -9.11
CA VAL A 507 10.48 19.02 -10.11
C VAL A 507 9.17 18.50 -10.70
N THR A 508 8.24 19.37 -11.10
CA THR A 508 7.16 18.94 -12.00
C THR A 508 7.73 18.79 -13.42
N TYR A 509 7.09 17.97 -14.25
CA TYR A 509 7.52 17.79 -15.63
C TYR A 509 6.30 17.60 -16.53
N ASP A 510 6.02 18.60 -17.36
CA ASP A 510 5.01 18.51 -18.40
C ASP A 510 5.61 17.84 -19.65
N GLU A 511 5.07 16.69 -20.05
CA GLU A 511 5.61 15.92 -21.18
C GLU A 511 5.28 16.54 -22.55
N THR A 512 4.28 17.43 -22.62
CA THR A 512 3.82 18.09 -23.83
C THR A 512 4.60 19.38 -24.07
N ASP A 513 4.63 20.25 -23.07
CA ASP A 513 5.25 21.58 -23.17
C ASP A 513 6.73 21.58 -22.74
N TYR A 514 7.20 20.49 -22.13
CA TYR A 514 8.54 20.39 -21.54
C TYR A 514 8.82 21.48 -20.50
N TRP A 515 7.76 21.92 -19.83
CA TRP A 515 7.80 22.87 -18.73
C TRP A 515 8.06 22.15 -17.41
N CYS A 516 8.82 22.80 -16.53
CA CYS A 516 9.23 22.24 -15.25
C CYS A 516 9.10 23.29 -14.15
N GLU A 517 8.59 22.89 -12.99
CA GLU A 517 8.50 23.75 -11.79
C GLU A 517 9.30 23.17 -10.63
N TRP A 518 10.09 24.01 -9.98
CA TRP A 518 10.92 23.63 -8.85
C TRP A 518 10.07 23.30 -7.61
N LEU A 519 10.23 22.11 -7.04
CA LEU A 519 9.44 21.66 -5.88
C LEU A 519 10.18 21.87 -4.55
N PRO A 520 9.47 22.14 -3.43
CA PRO A 520 10.08 22.36 -2.12
C PRO A 520 10.99 21.23 -1.64
N LYS A 521 10.68 19.97 -1.98
CA LYS A 521 11.49 18.79 -1.64
C LYS A 521 12.92 18.90 -2.14
N ALA A 522 13.11 19.48 -3.32
CA ALA A 522 14.41 19.64 -3.95
C ALA A 522 15.29 20.61 -3.16
N GLU A 523 14.72 21.74 -2.74
CA GLU A 523 15.42 22.71 -1.88
C GLU A 523 15.74 22.09 -0.51
N ASN A 524 14.76 21.42 0.11
CA ASN A 524 14.95 20.76 1.40
C ASN A 524 16.11 19.74 1.33
N HIS A 525 16.13 18.86 0.34
CA HIS A 525 17.19 17.85 0.21
C HIS A 525 18.58 18.46 -0.05
N LEU A 526 18.66 19.57 -0.81
CA LEU A 526 19.90 20.31 -0.98
C LEU A 526 20.40 20.91 0.35
N GLN A 527 19.49 21.40 1.19
CA GLN A 527 19.79 21.91 2.53
C GLN A 527 20.18 20.80 3.52
N CYS A 528 19.49 19.65 3.50
CA CYS A 528 19.86 18.45 4.27
C CYS A 528 21.28 17.99 3.92
N ASN A 529 21.59 17.91 2.62
CA ASN A 529 22.91 17.52 2.14
C ASN A 529 24.04 18.46 2.60
N ARG A 530 23.72 19.76 2.79
CA ARG A 530 24.64 20.76 3.34
C ARG A 530 24.61 20.84 4.86
N LEU A 531 23.82 19.99 5.52
CA LEU A 531 23.64 19.99 6.96
C LEU A 531 23.17 21.38 7.45
N LEU A 532 22.17 21.96 6.78
CA LEU A 532 21.54 23.23 7.17
C LEU A 532 20.20 23.03 7.87
N ILE A 533 19.46 21.98 7.48
CA ILE A 533 18.22 21.55 8.10
C ILE A 533 18.34 20.08 8.50
N ASP A 534 17.57 19.69 9.52
CA ASP A 534 17.50 18.32 10.01
C ASP A 534 16.54 17.48 9.16
N TYR A 535 16.69 16.16 9.20
CA TYR A 535 15.92 15.20 8.42
C TYR A 535 15.71 13.90 9.19
N ASP A 536 14.79 13.06 8.71
CA ASP A 536 14.54 11.74 9.31
C ASP A 536 14.96 10.58 8.39
N VAL A 537 14.95 9.38 8.96
CA VAL A 537 15.23 8.12 8.26
C VAL A 537 13.97 7.25 8.09
N LEU A 538 12.78 7.84 8.26
CA LEU A 538 11.52 7.11 8.26
C LEU A 538 11.14 6.67 6.84
N ALA A 539 11.42 5.39 6.58
CA ALA A 539 11.02 4.69 5.37
C ALA A 539 10.57 3.27 5.71
N PHE A 540 9.39 2.89 5.23
CA PHE A 540 8.78 1.60 5.47
C PHE A 540 8.67 0.84 4.14
N ARG A 541 9.24 -0.37 4.12
CA ARG A 541 9.01 -1.34 3.04
C ARG A 541 7.97 -2.35 3.52
N SER A 542 6.80 -2.29 2.90
CA SER A 542 5.68 -3.20 3.14
C SER A 542 5.72 -4.33 2.12
N GLU A 543 5.67 -5.56 2.61
CA GLU A 543 5.62 -6.75 1.77
C GLU A 543 4.58 -7.73 2.30
N VAL A 544 3.50 -7.92 1.54
CA VAL A 544 2.37 -8.77 1.94
C VAL A 544 2.14 -9.89 0.94
N PRO A 545 1.72 -11.10 1.41
CA PRO A 545 1.41 -12.20 0.51
C PRO A 545 0.13 -11.95 -0.29
N ASN A 546 -0.82 -11.18 0.26
CA ASN A 546 -2.12 -10.89 -0.35
C ASN A 546 -2.35 -9.38 -0.40
N GLY A 547 -2.16 -8.78 -1.58
CA GLY A 547 -2.83 -7.57 -2.05
C GLY A 547 -2.61 -6.25 -1.31
N VAL A 548 -3.02 -6.15 -0.04
CA VAL A 548 -3.22 -4.88 0.66
C VAL A 548 -2.02 -4.56 1.57
N ASN A 549 -1.17 -3.64 1.12
CA ASN A 549 -0.02 -3.14 1.87
C ASN A 549 -0.44 -2.21 3.02
N ALA A 550 -1.45 -1.37 2.78
CA ALA A 550 -2.02 -0.51 3.81
C ALA A 550 -3.53 -0.30 3.63
N GLN A 551 -4.22 0.06 4.70
CA GLN A 551 -5.64 0.40 4.69
C GLN A 551 -5.85 1.74 5.39
N LEU A 552 -6.43 2.69 4.67
CA LEU A 552 -6.77 4.01 5.20
C LEU A 552 -8.21 4.00 5.73
N GLY A 553 -8.41 4.25 7.02
CA GLY A 553 -9.72 4.49 7.62
C GLY A 553 -10.24 5.88 7.27
N LEU A 554 -11.47 6.02 6.78
CA LEU A 554 -12.03 7.32 6.37
C LEU A 554 -12.68 8.11 7.52
N VAL A 555 -12.77 7.52 8.72
CA VAL A 555 -13.41 8.17 9.88
C VAL A 555 -12.39 8.71 10.87
N ASP A 556 -11.41 7.89 11.23
CA ASP A 556 -10.30 8.26 12.11
C ASP A 556 -9.05 8.71 11.32
N LYS A 557 -9.08 8.59 9.99
CA LYS A 557 -7.96 8.87 9.09
C LYS A 557 -6.70 8.09 9.46
N THR A 558 -6.85 6.93 10.10
CA THR A 558 -5.72 6.10 10.49
C THR A 558 -5.27 5.24 9.30
N LEU A 559 -3.98 5.27 8.98
CA LEU A 559 -3.36 4.43 7.97
C LEU A 559 -2.73 3.19 8.63
N GLU A 560 -3.37 2.04 8.45
CA GLU A 560 -2.84 0.76 8.94
C GLU A 560 -1.88 0.16 7.90
N ILE A 561 -0.57 0.17 8.16
CA ILE A 561 0.46 -0.38 7.27
C ILE A 561 0.83 -1.79 7.74
N LYS A 562 0.89 -2.75 6.82
CA LYS A 562 1.10 -4.18 7.07
C LYS A 562 2.37 -4.70 6.39
N GLY A 563 2.81 -5.91 6.73
CA GLY A 563 3.95 -6.56 6.08
C GLY A 563 5.29 -5.86 6.33
N LEU A 564 5.43 -5.17 7.47
CA LEU A 564 6.64 -4.47 7.84
C LEU A 564 7.65 -5.40 8.51
N SER A 565 8.90 -5.35 8.06
CA SER A 565 10.05 -5.86 8.82
C SER A 565 10.50 -4.85 9.86
N SER A 566 11.59 -5.15 10.57
CA SER A 566 12.26 -4.16 11.41
C SER A 566 12.68 -2.93 10.60
N PHE A 567 12.54 -1.74 11.19
CA PHE A 567 12.94 -0.46 10.61
C PHE A 567 13.61 0.42 11.68
N LYS A 568 14.38 1.41 11.23
CA LYS A 568 15.08 2.35 12.12
C LYS A 568 14.26 3.63 12.31
N LEU A 569 14.31 4.18 13.51
CA LEU A 569 13.82 5.52 13.83
C LEU A 569 14.94 6.54 13.92
N SER A 570 16.12 6.11 14.39
CA SER A 570 17.35 6.90 14.38
C SER A 570 18.52 6.01 13.99
N GLU A 571 19.29 6.43 13.00
CA GLU A 571 20.51 5.74 12.59
C GLU A 571 21.66 5.99 13.56
N ALA A 572 21.86 7.25 13.97
CA ALA A 572 22.92 7.64 14.90
C ALA A 572 22.75 6.98 16.27
N GLN A 573 21.52 6.97 16.78
CA GLN A 573 21.20 6.42 18.10
C GLN A 573 20.83 4.92 18.06
N ASN A 574 20.92 4.30 16.87
CA ASN A 574 20.62 2.90 16.62
C ASN A 574 19.28 2.41 17.19
N VAL A 575 18.23 3.23 17.05
CA VAL A 575 16.88 2.90 17.55
C VAL A 575 16.14 2.12 16.47
N VAL A 576 15.86 0.85 16.76
CA VAL A 576 15.23 -0.11 15.83
C VAL A 576 13.89 -0.56 16.39
N VAL A 577 12.84 -0.44 15.58
CA VAL A 577 11.51 -0.98 15.88
C VAL A 577 11.29 -2.25 15.08
N SER A 578 10.84 -3.29 15.77
CA SER A 578 10.40 -4.56 15.17
C SER A 578 8.93 -4.78 15.53
N PRO A 579 7.98 -4.34 14.67
CA PRO A 579 6.57 -4.41 14.97
C PRO A 579 6.07 -5.86 15.02
N LYS A 580 5.29 -6.18 16.05
CA LYS A 580 4.63 -7.48 16.23
C LYS A 580 3.69 -7.72 15.05
N ASN A 581 3.77 -8.90 14.43
CA ASN A 581 3.03 -9.26 13.22
C ASN A 581 3.23 -8.30 12.03
N GLY A 582 4.28 -7.46 12.05
CA GLY A 582 4.61 -6.58 10.94
C GLY A 582 3.59 -5.49 10.63
N TYR A 583 2.93 -4.91 11.64
CA TYR A 583 1.96 -3.81 11.43
C TYR A 583 2.18 -2.61 12.34
N ILE A 584 1.84 -1.43 11.83
CA ILE A 584 1.71 -0.17 12.59
C ILE A 584 0.41 0.52 12.22
N LYS A 585 -0.08 1.40 13.10
CA LYS A 585 -1.21 2.30 12.80
C LYS A 585 -0.73 3.73 12.85
N MET A 586 -0.62 4.36 11.69
CA MET A 586 -0.16 5.74 11.54
C MET A 586 -1.34 6.71 11.60
N SER A 587 -1.18 7.78 12.37
CA SER A 587 -2.09 8.91 12.51
C SER A 587 -1.47 10.16 11.86
N GLU A 588 -2.06 11.34 12.13
CA GLU A 588 -1.56 12.62 11.63
C GLU A 588 -0.06 12.80 11.92
N ASN A 589 0.66 13.44 10.99
CA ASN A 589 2.05 13.85 11.16
C ASN A 589 3.07 12.71 11.40
N ARG A 590 2.83 11.50 10.88
CA ARG A 590 3.69 10.31 11.04
C ARG A 590 3.75 9.77 12.47
N ASP A 591 2.90 10.24 13.37
CA ASP A 591 2.72 9.56 14.65
C ASP A 591 2.18 8.16 14.38
N PHE A 592 2.65 7.14 15.11
CA PHE A 592 2.11 5.80 14.94
C PHE A 592 2.13 4.98 16.21
N THR A 593 1.16 4.09 16.32
CA THR A 593 1.09 3.09 17.39
C THR A 593 1.49 1.72 16.89
N PHE A 594 2.14 0.95 17.75
CA PHE A 594 2.62 -0.38 17.44
C PHE A 594 2.76 -1.22 18.72
N GLY A 595 2.76 -2.54 18.56
CA GLY A 595 3.29 -3.46 19.58
C GLY A 595 4.50 -4.16 19.02
N GLY A 596 5.30 -4.81 19.86
CA GLY A 596 6.49 -5.53 19.43
C GLY A 596 7.72 -5.13 20.23
N ARG A 597 8.86 -5.09 19.55
CA ARG A 597 10.16 -4.85 20.16
C ARG A 597 10.72 -3.51 19.75
N VAL A 598 11.27 -2.78 20.70
CA VAL A 598 12.09 -1.58 20.48
C VAL A 598 13.47 -1.88 21.01
N LYS A 599 14.49 -1.71 20.17
CA LYS A 599 15.90 -1.73 20.60
C LYS A 599 16.41 -0.30 20.56
N ALA A 600 16.95 0.20 21.68
CA ALA A 600 17.59 1.51 21.78
C ALA A 600 18.93 1.34 22.50
N GLY A 601 20.04 1.53 21.77
CA GLY A 601 21.38 1.24 22.30
C GLY A 601 21.51 -0.21 22.81
N ASN A 602 21.86 -0.34 24.09
CA ASN A 602 22.02 -1.62 24.80
C ASN A 602 20.74 -2.14 25.48
N PHE A 603 19.62 -1.44 25.31
CA PHE A 603 18.34 -1.76 25.92
C PHE A 603 17.37 -2.32 24.87
N GLU A 604 16.61 -3.34 25.25
CA GLU A 604 15.56 -3.94 24.44
C GLU A 604 14.26 -3.97 25.24
N PHE A 605 13.20 -3.41 24.69
CA PHE A 605 11.87 -3.33 25.28
C PHE A 605 10.91 -4.17 24.45
N ASN A 606 10.24 -5.13 25.07
CA ASN A 606 9.17 -5.90 24.44
C ASN A 606 7.84 -5.51 25.10
N GLY A 607 6.83 -5.19 24.29
CA GLY A 607 5.55 -4.76 24.83
C GLY A 607 4.47 -4.51 23.79
N LYS A 608 3.42 -3.81 24.22
CA LYS A 608 2.23 -3.50 23.43
C LYS A 608 1.87 -2.03 23.62
N ASN A 609 1.11 -1.49 22.66
CA ASN A 609 0.59 -0.12 22.72
C ASN A 609 1.67 0.96 22.88
N PHE A 610 2.85 0.73 22.29
CA PHE A 610 3.85 1.77 22.13
C PHE A 610 3.34 2.82 21.14
N LYS A 611 3.67 4.08 21.41
CA LYS A 611 3.28 5.20 20.55
C LYS A 611 4.51 6.03 20.24
N PHE A 612 4.86 6.11 18.97
CA PHE A 612 5.88 7.02 18.48
C PHE A 612 5.26 8.39 18.19
N ASN A 613 5.85 9.44 18.75
CA ASN A 613 5.51 10.84 18.51
C ASN A 613 6.64 11.48 17.70
N TYR A 614 6.31 11.99 16.52
CA TYR A 614 7.28 12.51 15.57
C TYR A 614 7.83 13.89 15.97
N ASP A 615 6.98 14.76 16.51
CA ASP A 615 7.34 16.14 16.87
C ASP A 615 8.26 16.14 18.09
N ASP A 616 7.92 15.36 19.13
CA ASP A 616 8.73 15.22 20.34
C ASP A 616 9.88 14.21 20.17
N PHE A 617 9.89 13.46 19.06
CA PHE A 617 10.88 12.44 18.72
C PHE A 617 11.13 11.42 19.83
N LEU A 618 10.04 10.86 20.37
CA LEU A 618 10.04 9.91 21.49
C LEU A 618 9.09 8.73 21.24
N ILE A 619 9.27 7.66 22.02
CA ILE A 619 8.33 6.54 22.13
C ILE A 619 7.73 6.53 23.53
N GLU A 620 6.41 6.60 23.63
CA GLU A 620 5.67 6.33 24.85
C GLU A 620 5.61 4.82 25.11
N LEU A 621 6.15 4.40 26.25
CA LEU A 621 6.15 3.03 26.76
C LEU A 621 4.93 2.80 27.66
N ASN A 622 3.77 2.57 27.05
CA ASN A 622 2.52 2.45 27.81
C ASN A 622 2.32 1.07 28.47
N ALA A 623 2.84 -0.01 27.86
CA ALA A 623 2.77 -1.36 28.40
C ALA A 623 4.00 -2.18 27.97
N VAL A 624 5.08 -2.09 28.75
CA VAL A 624 6.26 -2.95 28.59
C VAL A 624 6.02 -4.26 29.34
N ASP A 625 6.11 -5.38 28.61
CA ASP A 625 6.04 -6.71 29.18
C ASP A 625 7.39 -7.02 29.88
N GLU A 626 8.52 -6.78 29.18
CA GLU A 626 9.89 -7.01 29.69
C GLU A 626 10.88 -6.01 29.08
N MET A 627 11.87 -5.59 29.87
CA MET A 627 13.05 -4.88 29.42
C MET A 627 14.30 -5.69 29.70
N HIS A 628 15.13 -5.85 28.66
CA HIS A 628 16.42 -6.52 28.72
C HIS A 628 17.54 -5.51 28.53
N ILE A 629 18.64 -5.72 29.26
CA ILE A 629 19.82 -4.85 29.20
C ILE A 629 21.03 -5.67 28.79
N ARG A 630 21.90 -5.13 27.95
CA ARG A 630 23.21 -5.69 27.66
C ARG A 630 24.28 -4.84 28.32
N ALA A 631 25.04 -5.42 29.25
CA ALA A 631 26.14 -4.74 29.91
C ALA A 631 27.47 -5.07 29.23
N GLU A 632 28.40 -4.12 29.23
CA GLU A 632 29.76 -4.34 28.73
C GLU A 632 30.52 -5.34 29.61
N VAL A 633 31.33 -6.19 28.98
CA VAL A 633 32.29 -7.08 29.64
C VAL A 633 33.60 -6.31 29.73
N GLU A 634 33.96 -5.94 30.95
CA GLU A 634 35.11 -5.08 31.23
C GLU A 634 36.41 -5.61 30.58
N GLY A 635 37.11 -4.74 29.86
CA GLY A 635 38.38 -5.06 29.20
C GLY A 635 38.29 -5.95 27.95
N GLU A 636 37.12 -6.49 27.61
CA GLU A 636 36.93 -7.31 26.41
C GLU A 636 36.41 -6.49 25.24
N LYS A 637 37.06 -6.63 24.08
CA LYS A 637 36.59 -6.05 22.81
C LYS A 637 36.10 -7.14 21.87
N GLY A 638 35.04 -6.82 21.13
CA GLY A 638 34.54 -7.61 20.02
C GLY A 638 35.50 -7.63 18.83
N VAL A 639 35.16 -8.44 17.82
CA VAL A 639 35.92 -8.57 16.56
C VAL A 639 35.96 -7.25 15.79
N ASP A 640 34.99 -6.38 16.02
CA ASP A 640 34.82 -5.03 15.47
C ASP A 640 35.57 -3.95 16.24
N GLY A 641 36.23 -4.29 17.37
CA GLY A 641 36.96 -3.35 18.22
C GLY A 641 36.10 -2.57 19.22
N ASN A 642 34.78 -2.79 19.23
CA ASN A 642 33.85 -2.24 20.20
C ASN A 642 33.86 -3.05 21.51
N PRO A 643 33.43 -2.49 22.66
CA PRO A 643 33.26 -3.24 23.90
C PRO A 643 32.35 -4.46 23.67
N LYS A 644 32.80 -5.64 24.13
CA LYS A 644 31.99 -6.85 24.05
C LYS A 644 30.88 -6.75 25.10
N THR A 645 29.62 -6.95 24.71
CA THR A 645 28.49 -6.91 25.65
C THR A 645 27.94 -8.30 25.94
N ARG A 646 27.36 -8.46 27.14
CA ARG A 646 26.66 -9.67 27.60
C ARG A 646 25.27 -9.29 28.11
N LEU A 647 24.30 -10.17 27.85
CA LEU A 647 22.93 -10.00 28.33
C LEU A 647 22.89 -10.12 29.86
N VAL A 648 22.28 -9.15 30.52
CA VAL A 648 21.94 -9.21 31.94
C VAL A 648 20.89 -10.29 32.14
N ARG A 649 21.09 -11.16 33.13
CA ARG A 649 20.31 -12.39 33.31
C ARG A 649 18.87 -12.13 33.74
N ASN A 650 18.60 -11.01 34.40
CA ASN A 650 17.27 -10.56 34.80
C ASN A 650 16.66 -9.66 33.72
N SER A 651 15.33 -9.73 33.56
CA SER A 651 14.54 -8.67 32.96
C SER A 651 14.04 -7.70 34.02
N ILE A 652 13.72 -6.48 33.59
CA ILE A 652 12.95 -5.52 34.39
C ILE A 652 11.54 -5.44 33.79
N ASP A 653 10.53 -5.72 34.60
CA ASP A 653 9.14 -5.83 34.19
C ASP A 653 8.34 -4.61 34.64
N GLY A 654 7.27 -4.29 33.91
CA GLY A 654 6.32 -3.24 34.32
C GLY A 654 6.79 -1.80 34.08
N ILE A 655 7.82 -1.60 33.26
CA ILE A 655 8.28 -0.26 32.89
C ILE A 655 7.17 0.52 32.19
N SER A 656 6.98 1.76 32.62
CA SER A 656 6.04 2.69 32.02
C SER A 656 6.64 4.09 32.01
N GLY A 657 6.63 4.75 30.85
CA GLY A 657 7.23 6.07 30.68
C GLY A 657 7.58 6.38 29.23
N THR A 658 8.75 6.94 28.97
CA THR A 658 9.16 7.35 27.61
C THR A 658 10.59 6.95 27.29
N ILE A 659 10.85 6.72 26.00
CA ILE A 659 12.21 6.71 25.43
C ILE A 659 12.29 7.95 24.55
N GLU A 660 13.11 8.91 24.92
CA GLU A 660 13.46 10.04 24.05
C GLU A 660 14.60 9.59 23.14
N LEU A 661 14.39 9.65 21.82
CA LEU A 661 15.33 9.05 20.87
C LEU A 661 16.53 9.96 20.65
N ASP A 662 16.26 11.24 20.45
CA ASP A 662 17.22 12.33 20.28
C ASP A 662 16.49 13.66 20.51
N HIS A 663 17.20 14.79 20.43
CA HIS A 663 16.55 16.09 20.45
C HIS A 663 15.62 16.25 19.23
N PRO A 664 14.42 16.87 19.37
CA PRO A 664 13.48 17.13 18.26
C PRO A 664 14.01 17.91 17.05
N SER A 665 15.23 18.43 17.09
CA SER A 665 15.89 19.11 15.98
C SER A 665 17.14 18.37 15.47
N ASN A 666 17.29 17.10 15.88
CA ASN A 666 18.43 16.24 15.56
C ASN A 666 17.99 14.79 15.23
N ARG A 667 16.88 14.62 14.52
CA ARG A 667 16.36 13.31 14.10
C ARG A 667 17.34 12.52 13.25
N SER A 668 18.19 13.22 12.48
CA SER A 668 19.24 12.60 11.66
C SER A 668 20.49 12.22 12.47
N GLY A 669 20.66 12.78 13.67
CA GLY A 669 21.84 12.56 14.51
C GLY A 669 23.11 13.28 14.06
N TRP A 670 23.05 14.17 13.06
CA TRP A 670 24.22 14.93 12.60
C TRP A 670 24.84 15.85 13.67
N LYS A 671 24.10 16.15 14.74
CA LYS A 671 24.56 16.89 15.93
C LYS A 671 24.67 16.01 17.17
N SER A 672 24.77 14.69 17.04
CA SER A 672 24.87 13.79 18.21
C SER A 672 26.05 14.12 19.13
N ASP A 673 27.14 14.70 18.61
CA ASP A 673 28.27 15.20 19.42
C ASP A 673 27.87 16.33 20.41
N LEU A 674 26.78 17.05 20.14
CA LEU A 674 26.22 18.07 21.06
C LEU A 674 25.15 17.49 21.99
N TYR A 675 24.55 16.37 21.61
CA TYR A 675 23.39 15.74 22.26
C TYR A 675 23.76 14.36 22.82
N THR A 676 24.86 14.30 23.57
CA THR A 676 25.51 13.05 24.00
C THR A 676 24.73 12.22 25.01
N HIS A 677 23.68 12.78 25.62
CA HIS A 677 22.86 12.10 26.63
C HIS A 677 21.70 11.30 26.03
N TYR A 678 21.45 11.40 24.72
CA TYR A 678 20.43 10.58 24.07
C TYR A 678 20.99 9.22 23.62
N PRO A 679 20.15 8.17 23.54
CA PRO A 679 18.73 8.14 23.96
C PRO A 679 18.56 8.19 25.47
N VAL A 680 17.40 8.66 25.93
CA VAL A 680 17.04 8.73 27.37
C VAL A 680 15.83 7.85 27.64
N LEU A 681 15.92 6.95 28.61
CA LEU A 681 14.80 6.22 29.19
C LEU A 681 14.32 6.94 30.46
N ASN A 682 13.06 7.33 30.49
CA ASN A 682 12.40 7.85 31.68
C ASN A 682 11.32 6.87 32.13
N SER A 683 11.53 6.14 33.22
CA SER A 683 10.53 5.31 33.89
C SER A 683 9.83 6.11 34.98
N VAL A 684 8.51 6.30 34.86
CA VAL A 684 7.73 7.18 35.75
C VAL A 684 6.89 6.42 36.78
N LYS A 685 6.90 5.09 36.74
CA LYS A 685 6.18 4.21 37.68
C LYS A 685 7.15 3.18 38.26
N PRO A 686 6.81 2.58 39.42
CA PRO A 686 7.57 1.46 39.95
C PRO A 686 7.64 0.30 38.95
N SER A 687 8.80 -0.33 38.87
CA SER A 687 9.05 -1.51 38.03
C SER A 687 9.67 -2.62 38.86
N TYR A 688 9.80 -3.83 38.33
CA TYR A 688 10.12 -5.00 39.17
C TYR A 688 11.17 -5.90 38.54
N VAL A 689 12.04 -6.45 39.38
CA VAL A 689 12.96 -7.54 39.04
C VAL A 689 12.58 -8.77 39.85
N TYR A 690 12.47 -9.91 39.17
CA TYR A 690 12.03 -11.18 39.75
C TYR A 690 13.16 -12.20 39.81
N TYR A 691 13.02 -13.12 40.78
CA TYR A 691 13.95 -14.22 41.06
C TYR A 691 13.22 -15.58 41.09
N ASP A 692 12.09 -15.69 40.39
CA ASP A 692 11.16 -16.82 40.43
C ASP A 692 11.47 -17.93 39.41
N SER A 693 12.63 -17.86 38.76
CA SER A 693 13.06 -18.87 37.78
C SER A 693 13.21 -20.26 38.43
N GLN A 694 12.77 -21.30 37.73
CA GLN A 694 12.94 -22.70 38.15
C GLN A 694 14.42 -23.10 38.37
N SER A 695 15.36 -22.38 37.75
CA SER A 695 16.79 -22.60 37.96
C SER A 695 17.27 -22.15 39.35
N ILE A 696 16.55 -21.25 40.00
CA ILE A 696 16.88 -20.70 41.31
C ILE A 696 16.11 -21.48 42.36
N HIS A 697 16.77 -22.46 42.99
CA HIS A 697 16.18 -23.33 44.00
C HIS A 697 14.80 -23.89 43.64
N LYS A 698 14.62 -24.35 42.38
CA LYS A 698 13.36 -24.91 41.88
C LYS A 698 12.17 -23.93 41.94
N GLY A 699 12.43 -22.62 41.83
CA GLY A 699 11.40 -21.58 41.83
C GLY A 699 10.88 -21.24 43.24
N ALA A 700 11.73 -21.38 44.26
CA ALA A 700 11.35 -21.14 45.66
C ALA A 700 10.87 -19.70 45.93
N TYR A 701 11.37 -18.72 45.18
CA TYR A 701 11.00 -17.31 45.32
C TYR A 701 9.77 -16.97 44.50
N HIS A 702 8.60 -16.90 45.12
CA HIS A 702 7.37 -16.53 44.40
C HIS A 702 7.32 -15.02 44.10
N ARG A 703 7.17 -14.67 42.82
CA ARG A 703 7.16 -13.28 42.31
C ARG A 703 6.24 -12.28 43.02
N ASN A 704 5.17 -12.75 43.68
CA ASN A 704 4.21 -11.88 44.35
C ASN A 704 4.66 -11.45 45.75
N ARG A 705 5.65 -12.17 46.33
CA ARG A 705 6.10 -11.95 47.71
C ARG A 705 7.61 -11.74 47.82
N PHE A 706 8.38 -12.32 46.90
CA PHE A 706 9.83 -12.13 46.78
C PHE A 706 10.15 -11.47 45.43
N ARG A 707 10.54 -10.20 45.47
CA ARG A 707 10.89 -9.40 44.28
C ARG A 707 11.61 -8.13 44.70
N TYR A 708 12.37 -7.55 43.77
CA TYR A 708 12.88 -6.20 43.95
C TYR A 708 11.94 -5.20 43.28
N ALA A 709 11.47 -4.19 44.00
CA ALA A 709 10.64 -3.10 43.50
C ALA A 709 11.52 -1.86 43.28
N LEU A 710 11.70 -1.49 42.02
CA LEU A 710 12.49 -0.33 41.60
C LEU A 710 11.64 0.94 41.69
N ASP A 711 12.24 2.00 42.21
CA ASP A 711 11.68 3.35 42.12
C ASP A 711 11.64 3.85 40.67
N PRO A 712 10.82 4.87 40.34
CA PRO A 712 10.96 5.61 39.08
C PRO A 712 12.40 6.08 38.87
N PHE A 713 12.94 5.84 37.69
CA PHE A 713 14.34 6.14 37.36
C PHE A 713 14.46 6.72 35.95
N ALA A 714 15.56 7.45 35.73
CA ALA A 714 15.94 7.95 34.42
C ALA A 714 17.36 7.45 34.09
N ILE A 715 17.54 6.92 32.88
CA ILE A 715 18.85 6.52 32.36
C ILE A 715 19.07 7.26 31.05
N ASP A 716 20.15 8.02 30.99
CA ASP A 716 20.63 8.65 29.77
C ASP A 716 21.68 7.77 29.06
N SER A 717 22.03 8.15 27.83
CA SER A 717 23.14 7.55 27.07
C SER A 717 23.02 6.02 26.93
N LEU A 718 21.84 5.53 26.55
CA LEU A 718 21.52 4.08 26.48
C LEU A 718 22.47 3.28 25.56
N ASP A 719 23.23 3.94 24.70
CA ASP A 719 24.23 3.39 23.79
C ASP A 719 25.63 3.22 24.41
N ASN A 720 26.02 4.11 25.34
CA ASN A 720 27.35 4.16 25.98
C ASN A 720 27.29 3.89 27.50
N PHE A 721 26.41 2.99 27.90
CA PHE A 721 26.14 2.69 29.30
C PHE A 721 27.26 1.85 29.96
N MET A 722 27.95 2.42 30.97
CA MET A 722 29.04 1.76 31.73
C MET A 722 28.51 0.94 32.93
N LYS A 723 29.21 -0.15 33.30
CA LYS A 723 28.86 -1.02 34.45
C LYS A 723 28.69 -0.24 35.77
N SER A 724 29.51 0.80 36.01
CA SER A 724 29.42 1.65 37.21
C SER A 724 28.11 2.43 37.34
N ASN A 725 27.37 2.60 36.24
CA ASN A 725 26.11 3.36 36.21
C ASN A 725 24.89 2.46 36.44
N MET A 726 25.09 1.14 36.62
CA MET A 726 24.02 0.14 36.77
C MET A 726 23.64 -0.08 38.23
N SER A 727 23.21 1.01 38.89
CA SER A 727 22.60 0.98 40.22
C SER A 727 21.19 1.53 40.14
N PHE A 728 20.22 0.82 40.70
CA PHE A 728 18.82 1.24 40.78
C PHE A 728 18.41 1.34 42.25
N THR A 729 17.74 2.42 42.62
CA THR A 729 17.16 2.56 43.96
C THR A 729 15.83 1.81 44.04
N GLY A 730 15.48 1.36 45.24
CA GLY A 730 14.25 0.64 45.48
C GLY A 730 14.29 -0.21 46.75
N GLU A 731 13.39 -1.18 46.81
CA GLU A 731 13.15 -2.03 47.98
C GLU A 731 13.12 -3.51 47.58
N LEU A 732 13.88 -4.33 48.28
CA LEU A 732 13.75 -5.79 48.22
C LEU A 732 12.60 -6.22 49.12
N LEU A 733 11.54 -6.76 48.52
CA LEU A 733 10.51 -7.51 49.24
C LEU A 733 11.00 -8.93 49.44
N ALA A 734 11.19 -9.34 50.70
CA ALA A 734 11.93 -10.55 51.05
C ALA A 734 11.06 -11.72 51.54
N ASP A 735 9.74 -11.67 51.33
CA ASP A 735 8.76 -12.71 51.73
C ASP A 735 8.85 -13.13 53.22
N GLY A 736 9.29 -12.20 54.07
CA GLY A 736 9.48 -12.46 55.50
C GLY A 736 10.62 -13.42 55.84
N ILE A 737 11.48 -13.77 54.88
CA ILE A 737 12.76 -14.47 55.14
C ILE A 737 13.61 -13.59 56.06
N ILE A 738 13.74 -12.33 55.67
CA ILE A 738 14.31 -11.21 56.41
C ILE A 738 13.33 -10.02 56.28
N PRO A 739 13.53 -8.91 57.01
CA PRO A 739 12.77 -7.68 56.75
C PRO A 739 12.96 -7.20 55.31
N ASP A 740 11.97 -6.50 54.77
CA ASP A 740 12.12 -5.82 53.49
C ASP A 740 13.24 -4.76 53.61
N LEU A 741 14.06 -4.62 52.56
CA LEU A 741 15.29 -3.82 52.62
C LEU A 741 15.30 -2.71 51.56
N GLU A 742 15.46 -1.46 52.00
CA GLU A 742 15.83 -0.35 51.14
C GLU A 742 17.33 -0.41 50.85
N VAL A 743 17.70 -1.04 49.72
CA VAL A 743 19.08 -1.24 49.29
C VAL A 743 19.16 -1.15 47.78
N ASP A 744 20.21 -0.54 47.25
CA ASP A 744 20.40 -0.40 45.81
C ASP A 744 20.57 -1.76 45.10
N LEU A 745 19.89 -1.92 43.97
CA LEU A 745 20.05 -3.06 43.06
C LEU A 745 21.22 -2.79 42.10
N ILE A 746 22.22 -3.67 42.14
CA ILE A 746 23.47 -3.52 41.39
C ILE A 746 23.67 -4.66 40.38
N LEU A 747 24.53 -4.45 39.38
CA LEU A 747 24.97 -5.52 38.48
C LEU A 747 26.06 -6.39 39.13
N MET A 748 25.73 -7.65 39.37
CA MET A 748 26.60 -8.66 39.96
C MET A 748 27.62 -9.21 38.95
N ASP A 749 28.69 -9.86 39.42
CA ASP A 749 29.74 -10.44 38.57
C ASP A 749 29.25 -11.56 37.65
N ASP A 750 28.17 -12.25 38.01
CA ASP A 750 27.54 -13.25 37.17
C ASP A 750 26.58 -12.64 36.11
N PHE A 751 26.55 -11.31 35.99
CA PHE A 751 25.63 -10.52 35.15
C PHE A 751 24.16 -10.65 35.56
N SER A 752 23.86 -10.99 36.81
CA SER A 752 22.52 -10.81 37.38
C SER A 752 22.36 -9.43 38.02
N LEU A 753 21.13 -8.96 38.13
CA LEU A 753 20.79 -7.83 38.99
C LEU A 753 20.53 -8.37 40.38
N GLY A 754 21.20 -7.80 41.38
CA GLY A 754 21.25 -8.35 42.73
C GLY A 754 21.52 -7.29 43.78
N ILE A 755 21.64 -7.73 45.03
CA ILE A 755 21.96 -6.86 46.16
C ILE A 755 23.16 -7.42 46.93
N GLU A 756 23.93 -6.54 47.55
CA GLU A 756 24.95 -6.87 48.56
C GLU A 756 24.77 -5.92 49.75
N THR A 757 24.57 -6.47 50.94
CA THR A 757 24.34 -5.68 52.16
C THR A 757 24.76 -6.45 53.40
N SER A 758 25.17 -5.74 54.46
CA SER A 758 25.47 -6.35 55.76
C SER A 758 24.32 -6.15 56.73
N SER A 759 24.10 -7.10 57.63
CA SER A 759 23.15 -6.94 58.74
C SER A 759 23.59 -5.82 59.69
N PRO A 760 22.64 -5.12 60.33
CA PRO A 760 22.96 -4.20 61.41
C PRO A 760 23.54 -4.96 62.63
N PRO A 761 24.14 -4.27 63.62
CA PRO A 761 24.70 -4.91 64.81
C PRO A 761 23.71 -5.79 65.59
N GLU A 762 22.42 -5.45 65.56
CA GLU A 762 21.32 -6.23 66.15
C GLU A 762 20.86 -7.44 65.31
N GLY A 763 21.40 -7.62 64.11
CA GLY A 763 21.00 -8.67 63.17
C GLY A 763 19.67 -8.43 62.48
N PHE A 764 19.35 -9.26 61.48
CA PHE A 764 18.03 -9.29 60.85
C PHE A 764 17.15 -10.38 61.50
N PRO A 765 15.89 -10.07 61.85
CA PRO A 765 14.91 -11.10 62.19
C PRO A 765 14.72 -12.08 61.03
N LEU A 766 15.02 -13.36 61.28
CA LEU A 766 14.88 -14.44 60.31
C LEU A 766 13.50 -15.10 60.44
N PHE A 767 12.83 -15.34 59.31
CA PHE A 767 11.50 -15.97 59.22
C PHE A 767 10.44 -15.32 60.11
N LEU A 768 10.27 -13.99 60.02
CA LEU A 768 9.37 -13.20 60.86
C LEU A 768 9.69 -13.27 62.37
N GLY A 769 10.97 -13.43 62.72
CA GLY A 769 11.47 -13.39 64.10
C GLY A 769 11.54 -14.75 64.79
N LEU A 770 11.58 -15.86 64.03
CA LEU A 770 11.83 -17.20 64.59
C LEU A 770 13.31 -17.41 64.97
N GLY A 771 14.20 -16.66 64.34
CA GLY A 771 15.63 -16.57 64.69
C GLY A 771 16.17 -15.20 64.32
N THR A 772 17.49 -15.04 64.44
CA THR A 772 18.21 -13.83 64.04
C THR A 772 19.39 -14.21 63.17
N ILE A 773 19.61 -13.49 62.07
CA ILE A 773 20.77 -13.68 61.20
C ILE A 773 21.69 -12.44 61.25
N TYR A 774 22.97 -12.67 61.51
CA TYR A 774 24.05 -11.68 61.48
C TYR A 774 24.98 -12.04 60.32
N ALA A 775 24.72 -11.48 59.14
CA ALA A 775 25.40 -11.90 57.93
C ALA A 775 25.57 -10.78 56.92
N ASP A 776 26.61 -10.92 56.10
CA ASP A 776 26.69 -10.30 54.79
C ASP A 776 25.77 -11.06 53.84
N LEU A 777 24.73 -10.38 53.34
CA LEU A 777 23.72 -10.92 52.47
C LEU A 777 24.00 -10.57 51.01
N LYS A 778 23.79 -11.55 50.14
CA LYS A 778 23.95 -11.43 48.70
C LYS A 778 22.77 -12.06 47.97
N LEU A 779 22.16 -11.33 47.03
CA LEU A 779 21.12 -11.87 46.15
C LEU A 779 21.62 -11.89 44.71
N ASN A 780 21.54 -13.04 44.05
CA ASN A 780 21.87 -13.19 42.63
C ASN A 780 21.08 -14.37 42.02
N MET A 781 21.49 -14.90 40.86
CA MET A 781 20.85 -16.05 40.22
C MET A 781 21.01 -17.39 40.96
N ASN A 782 21.76 -17.42 42.06
CA ASN A 782 21.84 -18.54 43.00
C ASN A 782 20.96 -18.34 44.24
N GLY A 783 20.09 -17.32 44.25
CA GLY A 783 19.19 -17.04 45.37
C GLY A 783 19.75 -16.04 46.39
N LEU A 784 19.04 -15.88 47.50
CA LEU A 784 19.47 -15.09 48.65
C LEU A 784 20.42 -15.95 49.50
N GLN A 785 21.64 -15.44 49.68
CA GLN A 785 22.75 -16.11 50.36
C GLN A 785 23.22 -15.25 51.53
N GLY A 786 23.70 -15.88 52.59
CA GLY A 786 24.25 -15.21 53.77
C GLY A 786 25.59 -15.81 54.23
N THR A 787 26.57 -14.94 54.43
CA THR A 787 27.87 -15.24 55.04
C THR A 787 27.90 -14.66 56.45
N GLY A 788 27.88 -15.49 57.49
CA GLY A 788 27.80 -15.04 58.87
C GLY A 788 27.22 -16.07 59.81
N GLU A 789 26.31 -15.65 60.67
CA GLU A 789 25.82 -16.40 61.82
C GLU A 789 24.29 -16.41 61.90
N ILE A 790 23.69 -17.55 62.26
CA ILE A 790 22.26 -17.70 62.55
C ILE A 790 22.11 -18.12 64.02
N GLU A 791 21.36 -17.33 64.77
CA GLU A 791 20.88 -17.66 66.11
C GLU A 791 19.45 -18.22 66.02
N PHE A 792 19.23 -19.41 66.57
CA PHE A 792 17.92 -20.03 66.67
C PHE A 792 17.78 -20.77 68.00
N LEU A 793 16.85 -20.32 68.85
CA LEU A 793 16.66 -20.85 70.20
C LEU A 793 17.97 -20.83 71.02
N THR A 794 18.54 -22.02 71.30
CA THR A 794 19.81 -22.21 72.01
C THR A 794 21.00 -22.46 71.07
N SER A 795 20.74 -22.61 69.77
CA SER A 795 21.74 -22.87 68.74
C SER A 795 22.27 -21.60 68.11
N ASN A 796 23.57 -21.65 67.81
CA ASN A 796 24.32 -20.67 67.08
C ASN A 796 25.09 -21.40 65.96
N LEU A 797 24.84 -21.01 64.71
CA LEU A 797 25.43 -21.63 63.52
C LEU A 797 26.19 -20.58 62.73
N ARG A 798 27.45 -20.85 62.38
CA ARG A 798 28.24 -19.97 61.52
C ARG A 798 28.51 -20.64 60.18
N GLY A 799 28.38 -19.92 59.06
CA GLY A 799 28.60 -20.45 57.72
C GLY A 799 28.87 -19.37 56.67
N GLU A 800 29.43 -19.78 55.52
CA GLU A 800 29.83 -18.86 54.45
C GLU A 800 28.80 -18.75 53.31
N ASP A 801 28.14 -19.86 52.94
CA ASP A 801 27.22 -19.93 51.79
C ASP A 801 25.83 -20.43 52.22
N MET A 802 25.24 -19.81 53.24
CA MET A 802 23.91 -20.19 53.73
C MET A 802 22.84 -19.72 52.75
N VAL A 803 22.02 -20.62 52.23
CA VAL A 803 20.92 -20.28 51.33
C VAL A 803 19.65 -20.02 52.13
N LEU A 804 18.96 -18.93 51.82
CA LEU A 804 17.72 -18.51 52.47
C LEU A 804 16.57 -18.51 51.47
N VAL A 805 15.60 -19.42 51.63
CA VAL A 805 14.36 -19.48 50.83
C VAL A 805 13.15 -19.27 51.74
N PRO A 806 11.94 -18.94 51.20
CA PRO A 806 10.79 -18.55 52.03
C PRO A 806 10.37 -19.51 53.15
N ASP A 807 10.63 -20.80 53.01
CA ASP A 807 10.26 -21.84 53.98
C ASP A 807 11.43 -22.41 54.78
N SER A 808 12.68 -22.14 54.38
CA SER A 808 13.85 -22.78 54.98
C SER A 808 15.16 -22.03 54.75
N ALA A 809 16.09 -22.20 55.67
CA ALA A 809 17.49 -21.82 55.51
C ALA A 809 18.35 -23.07 55.60
N PHE A 810 19.33 -23.23 54.73
CA PHE A 810 20.16 -24.43 54.73
C PHE A 810 21.54 -24.16 54.15
N GLY A 811 22.50 -25.02 54.48
CA GLY A 811 23.86 -24.92 53.98
C GLY A 811 24.83 -25.70 54.86
N ASN A 812 26.11 -25.39 54.68
CA ASN A 812 27.17 -25.95 55.51
C ASN A 812 27.61 -24.93 56.57
N THR A 813 27.88 -25.42 57.76
CA THR A 813 28.47 -24.63 58.85
C THR A 813 30.00 -24.76 58.85
N SER A 814 30.66 -23.70 59.31
CA SER A 814 32.06 -23.68 59.75
C SER A 814 32.19 -23.79 61.27
N GLU A 815 31.08 -23.66 61.99
CA GLU A 815 30.97 -23.87 63.43
C GLU A 815 29.49 -24.05 63.80
N TYR A 816 29.21 -24.99 64.69
CA TYR A 816 27.90 -25.18 65.29
C TYR A 816 28.05 -25.32 66.80
N ILE A 817 27.28 -24.51 67.53
CA ILE A 817 27.21 -24.54 68.99
C ILE A 817 25.73 -24.58 69.39
N ASN A 818 25.35 -25.54 70.24
CA ASN A 818 24.12 -25.47 71.00
C ASN A 818 24.47 -25.27 72.48
N ASN A 819 23.93 -24.22 73.09
CA ASN A 819 24.09 -23.98 74.52
C ASN A 819 23.10 -24.84 75.32
N ALA A 820 23.56 -25.40 76.43
CA ALA A 820 22.71 -26.17 77.33
C ALA A 820 21.58 -25.31 77.93
N SER A 821 20.38 -25.89 78.08
CA SER A 821 19.26 -25.30 78.82
C SER A 821 18.68 -26.32 79.79
N TYR A 822 18.44 -25.88 81.02
CA TYR A 822 18.02 -26.74 82.12
C TYR A 822 16.80 -27.61 81.77
N GLU A 823 16.97 -28.93 81.87
CA GLU A 823 15.98 -29.98 81.52
C GLU A 823 15.44 -29.96 80.07
N HIS A 824 16.01 -29.16 79.14
CA HIS A 824 15.47 -29.02 77.79
C HIS A 824 16.40 -29.53 76.69
N VAL A 825 17.67 -29.12 76.70
CA VAL A 825 18.63 -29.45 75.63
C VAL A 825 20.08 -29.50 76.16
N PRO A 826 20.94 -30.37 75.60
CA PRO A 826 22.34 -30.49 75.98
C PRO A 826 23.25 -29.50 75.28
N GLU A 827 24.47 -29.36 75.77
CA GLU A 827 25.53 -28.69 75.01
C GLU A 827 25.95 -29.56 73.81
N VAL A 828 26.04 -28.96 72.62
CA VAL A 828 26.51 -29.65 71.41
C VAL A 828 27.49 -28.76 70.66
N PHE A 829 28.62 -29.30 70.21
CA PHE A 829 29.63 -28.60 69.44
C PHE A 829 30.05 -29.39 68.20
N ALA A 830 30.23 -28.71 67.07
CA ALA A 830 30.85 -29.28 65.89
C ALA A 830 31.57 -28.22 65.05
N THR A 831 32.68 -28.61 64.41
CA THR A 831 33.45 -27.71 63.54
C THR A 831 32.88 -27.56 62.13
N SER A 832 32.14 -28.53 61.63
CA SER A 832 31.45 -28.39 60.34
C SER A 832 30.32 -29.39 60.23
N THR A 833 29.14 -28.92 59.85
CA THR A 833 27.91 -29.71 59.74
C THR A 833 27.09 -29.25 58.55
N GLU A 834 26.21 -30.11 58.03
CA GLU A 834 25.10 -29.66 57.17
C GLU A 834 23.94 -29.26 58.10
N PHE A 835 23.29 -28.13 57.83
CA PHE A 835 22.10 -27.71 58.58
C PHE A 835 20.93 -27.40 57.65
N ALA A 836 19.72 -27.57 58.19
CA ALA A 836 18.49 -27.08 57.59
C ALA A 836 17.56 -26.56 58.70
N LEU A 837 17.34 -25.25 58.73
CA LEU A 837 16.31 -24.60 59.53
C LEU A 837 15.03 -24.54 58.71
N ASN A 838 14.02 -25.31 59.10
CA ASN A 838 12.72 -25.33 58.45
C ASN A 838 11.70 -24.54 59.27
N ARG A 839 11.03 -23.58 58.64
CA ARG A 839 9.98 -22.78 59.28
C ARG A 839 8.75 -23.62 59.67
N ASN A 840 8.53 -24.75 58.98
CA ASN A 840 7.39 -25.65 59.17
C ASN A 840 6.02 -24.95 59.28
N ILE A 841 5.56 -24.41 58.15
CA ILE A 841 4.33 -23.60 58.06
C ILE A 841 3.07 -24.37 58.51
N GLN A 842 3.08 -25.71 58.48
CA GLN A 842 1.91 -26.52 58.82
C GLN A 842 1.69 -26.69 60.32
N SER A 843 2.76 -26.80 61.11
CA SER A 843 2.66 -27.00 62.57
C SER A 843 2.98 -25.76 63.40
N ASP A 844 3.48 -24.68 62.79
CA ASP A 844 3.95 -23.45 63.47
C ASP A 844 5.06 -23.71 64.51
N ASP A 845 5.76 -24.84 64.35
CA ASP A 845 6.90 -25.24 65.16
C ASP A 845 8.13 -25.40 64.26
N PRO A 846 9.02 -24.38 64.20
CA PRO A 846 10.23 -24.46 63.40
C PRO A 846 11.20 -25.50 63.96
N ILE A 847 11.89 -26.18 63.06
CA ILE A 847 12.83 -27.25 63.40
C ILE A 847 14.17 -26.93 62.75
N LEU A 848 15.23 -26.96 63.56
CA LEU A 848 16.61 -26.92 63.09
C LEU A 848 17.17 -28.34 63.06
N ASP A 849 17.46 -28.83 61.86
CA ASP A 849 18.15 -30.09 61.64
C ASP A 849 19.66 -29.82 61.49
N VAL A 850 20.49 -30.57 62.21
CA VAL A 850 21.95 -30.52 62.05
C VAL A 850 22.50 -31.94 61.90
N ARG A 851 23.23 -32.19 60.82
CA ARG A 851 23.75 -33.51 60.45
C ARG A 851 25.26 -33.59 60.59
N SER A 852 25.72 -34.73 61.06
CA SER A 852 27.14 -35.01 61.31
C SER A 852 27.89 -35.54 60.08
N ASP A 853 27.39 -35.30 58.86
CA ASP A 853 27.97 -35.84 57.62
C ASP A 853 29.39 -35.31 57.35
N LEU A 854 29.73 -34.14 57.91
CA LEU A 854 31.03 -33.49 57.78
C LEU A 854 31.91 -33.64 59.02
N SER A 855 31.34 -33.55 60.22
CA SER A 855 32.03 -33.76 61.51
C SER A 855 31.07 -34.38 62.51
N ARG A 856 31.60 -35.25 63.39
CA ARG A 856 30.84 -35.78 64.53
C ARG A 856 30.43 -34.65 65.47
N LEU A 857 29.24 -34.76 66.06
CA LEU A 857 28.74 -33.78 67.01
C LEU A 857 29.24 -34.15 68.41
N LYS A 858 30.02 -33.29 69.06
CA LYS A 858 30.45 -33.47 70.45
C LYS A 858 29.32 -33.02 71.38
N CYS A 859 28.82 -33.90 72.23
CA CYS A 859 27.64 -33.65 73.05
C CYS A 859 27.97 -33.65 74.56
N PHE A 860 27.12 -32.99 75.36
CA PHE A 860 27.12 -33.01 76.83
C PHE A 860 28.38 -32.46 77.53
N ASN A 861 29.26 -31.75 76.79
CA ASN A 861 30.58 -31.30 77.27
C ASN A 861 31.47 -32.44 77.80
N ASP A 862 31.20 -33.66 77.35
CA ASP A 862 31.99 -34.87 77.57
C ASP A 862 32.59 -35.32 76.22
N ASP A 863 33.50 -36.30 76.21
CA ASP A 863 34.01 -36.91 74.97
C ASP A 863 33.02 -37.90 74.35
N VAL A 864 31.74 -37.49 74.26
CA VAL A 864 30.67 -38.26 73.62
C VAL A 864 30.38 -37.68 72.25
N LEU A 865 30.50 -38.52 71.23
CA LEU A 865 30.37 -38.13 69.84
C LEU A 865 29.10 -38.73 69.23
N LEU A 866 28.30 -37.94 68.53
CA LEU A 866 27.15 -38.42 67.78
C LEU A 866 27.47 -38.47 66.29
N GLY A 867 27.31 -39.65 65.69
CA GLY A 867 27.15 -39.84 64.25
C GLY A 867 25.68 -39.98 63.87
N GLY A 868 25.14 -38.96 63.21
CA GLY A 868 23.75 -38.94 62.77
C GLY A 868 23.23 -37.52 62.65
N ALA A 869 22.07 -37.25 63.23
CA ALA A 869 21.48 -35.92 63.20
C ALA A 869 20.85 -35.54 64.55
N ILE A 870 20.78 -34.24 64.80
CA ILE A 870 19.97 -33.65 65.86
C ILE A 870 18.86 -32.79 65.25
N HIS A 871 17.74 -32.73 65.95
CA HIS A 871 16.57 -31.93 65.60
C HIS A 871 16.23 -31.05 66.81
N LEU A 872 16.38 -29.73 66.66
CA LEU A 872 16.06 -28.76 67.70
C LEU A 872 14.75 -28.04 67.37
N SER A 873 13.80 -28.04 68.29
CA SER A 873 12.57 -27.24 68.21
C SER A 873 12.23 -26.63 69.57
N LYS A 874 11.09 -25.91 69.67
CA LYS A 874 10.63 -25.34 70.94
C LYS A 874 10.35 -26.39 72.01
N SER A 875 10.06 -27.64 71.62
CA SER A 875 9.79 -28.73 72.56
C SER A 875 11.04 -29.37 73.17
N GLY A 876 12.24 -29.05 72.66
CA GLY A 876 13.50 -29.66 73.09
C GLY A 876 14.31 -30.16 71.90
N MET A 877 15.28 -31.04 72.19
CA MET A 877 16.17 -31.62 71.18
C MET A 877 15.94 -33.13 71.09
N THR A 878 15.80 -33.63 69.87
CA THR A 878 15.88 -35.07 69.59
C THR A 878 17.10 -35.38 68.74
N ALA A 879 17.53 -36.63 68.73
CA ALA A 879 18.64 -37.09 67.89
C ALA A 879 18.34 -38.46 67.29
N ASN A 880 19.06 -38.81 66.24
CA ASN A 880 19.06 -40.16 65.68
C ASN A 880 20.47 -40.50 65.20
N GLY A 881 20.80 -41.79 65.21
CA GLY A 881 22.12 -42.28 64.83
C GLY A 881 22.79 -43.04 65.98
N GLU A 882 24.09 -42.85 66.12
CA GLU A 882 24.96 -43.58 67.06
C GLU A 882 25.74 -42.60 67.94
N PHE A 883 25.56 -42.74 69.26
CA PHE A 883 26.44 -42.12 70.25
C PHE A 883 27.63 -43.03 70.52
N GLU A 884 28.83 -42.49 70.34
CA GLU A 884 30.11 -43.11 70.64
C GLU A 884 30.61 -42.56 71.98
N PHE A 885 30.77 -43.44 72.96
CA PHE A 885 31.44 -43.20 74.24
C PHE A 885 32.86 -43.79 74.18
N GLU A 886 33.66 -43.70 75.26
CA GLU A 886 35.04 -44.22 75.27
C GLU A 886 35.11 -45.72 74.92
N ASP A 887 34.28 -46.54 75.55
CA ASP A 887 34.24 -48.01 75.36
C ASP A 887 32.85 -48.54 74.99
N ALA A 888 31.90 -47.68 74.57
CA ALA A 888 30.53 -48.09 74.31
C ALA A 888 29.88 -47.35 73.13
N PHE A 889 28.89 -47.99 72.50
CA PHE A 889 28.10 -47.43 71.41
C PHE A 889 26.61 -47.57 71.73
N LEU A 890 25.85 -46.51 71.48
CA LEU A 890 24.40 -46.48 71.67
C LEU A 890 23.71 -45.97 70.40
N THR A 891 22.94 -46.84 69.76
CA THR A 891 22.30 -46.56 68.47
C THR A 891 20.78 -46.56 68.60
N SER A 892 20.13 -45.53 68.07
CA SER A 892 18.67 -45.44 68.01
C SER A 892 18.18 -44.63 66.82
N LYS A 893 16.94 -44.91 66.39
CA LYS A 893 16.21 -44.07 65.44
C LYS A 893 15.64 -42.80 66.07
N LEU A 894 15.49 -42.77 67.40
CA LEU A 894 14.97 -41.61 68.12
C LEU A 894 15.50 -41.59 69.55
N PHE A 895 16.30 -40.59 69.83
CA PHE A 895 16.72 -40.16 71.15
C PHE A 895 15.97 -38.88 71.51
N ASN A 896 15.48 -38.80 72.75
CA ASN A 896 15.12 -37.54 73.38
C ASN A 896 16.30 -37.06 74.22
N MET A 897 16.76 -35.85 73.97
CA MET A 897 17.99 -35.29 74.53
C MET A 897 17.63 -34.26 75.60
N GLU A 898 18.02 -34.51 76.83
CA GLU A 898 17.91 -33.55 77.94
C GLU A 898 19.28 -32.89 78.20
N GLU A 899 19.37 -31.94 79.12
CA GLU A 899 20.63 -31.22 79.42
C GLU A 899 21.80 -32.16 79.74
N ARG A 900 21.53 -33.19 80.54
CA ARG A 900 22.51 -34.17 81.05
C ARG A 900 21.96 -35.60 80.97
N ALA A 901 21.07 -35.89 80.03
CA ALA A 901 20.56 -37.25 79.80
C ALA A 901 20.18 -37.55 78.34
N ILE A 902 20.23 -38.82 77.97
CA ILE A 902 19.71 -39.37 76.71
C ILE A 902 18.63 -40.40 77.05
N LEU A 903 17.45 -40.25 76.47
CA LEU A 903 16.36 -41.21 76.58
C LEU A 903 16.07 -41.82 75.21
N ALA A 904 15.91 -43.14 75.12
CA ALA A 904 15.45 -43.80 73.91
C ALA A 904 14.40 -44.85 74.26
N ASP A 905 13.29 -44.86 73.52
CA ASP A 905 12.32 -45.94 73.67
C ASP A 905 12.90 -47.25 73.15
N THR A 906 13.53 -47.25 71.97
CA THR A 906 14.19 -48.43 71.40
C THR A 906 15.64 -48.10 71.05
N ALA A 907 16.59 -48.79 71.65
CA ALA A 907 18.01 -48.64 71.37
C ALA A 907 18.73 -49.99 71.22
N HIS A 908 19.86 -49.91 70.54
CA HIS A 908 20.89 -50.94 70.43
C HIS A 908 22.11 -50.47 71.22
N PHE A 909 22.65 -51.30 72.09
CA PHE A 909 23.75 -50.92 72.97
C PHE A 909 24.88 -51.94 72.92
N GLU A 910 26.10 -51.45 72.75
CA GLU A 910 27.33 -52.24 72.61
C GLU A 910 28.42 -51.73 73.57
N ILE A 911 29.24 -52.63 74.11
CA ILE A 911 30.46 -52.30 74.87
C ILE A 911 31.64 -53.06 74.27
N THR A 912 32.76 -52.37 74.05
CA THR A 912 34.03 -52.96 73.62
C THR A 912 34.87 -53.40 74.82
N GLY A 913 35.54 -54.55 74.70
CA GLY A 913 36.43 -55.07 75.74
C GLY A 913 37.89 -54.64 75.58
N ASN A 914 38.62 -54.60 76.72
CA ASN A 914 40.01 -54.14 76.81
C ASN A 914 41.04 -55.01 76.04
N ASP A 915 40.70 -56.25 75.68
CA ASP A 915 41.56 -57.15 74.90
C ASP A 915 41.13 -57.11 73.43
N LEU A 916 41.96 -56.52 72.56
CA LEU A 916 41.86 -56.54 71.09
C LEU A 916 40.63 -55.83 70.47
N ASN A 917 39.95 -54.91 71.16
CA ASN A 917 38.72 -54.24 70.70
C ASN A 917 37.60 -55.24 70.31
N ALA A 918 37.57 -56.42 70.93
CA ALA A 918 36.49 -57.38 70.70
C ALA A 918 35.22 -56.93 71.41
N LEU A 919 34.07 -57.00 70.72
CA LEU A 919 32.75 -56.73 71.28
C LEU A 919 32.50 -57.60 72.53
N ALA A 920 32.33 -56.97 73.68
CA ALA A 920 32.22 -57.63 74.97
C ALA A 920 30.77 -57.82 75.40
N PHE A 921 29.90 -56.88 75.04
CA PHE A 921 28.49 -56.85 75.40
C PHE A 921 27.70 -56.26 74.24
N GLU A 922 26.57 -56.86 73.89
CA GLU A 922 25.66 -56.38 72.85
C GLU A 922 24.22 -56.72 73.23
N THR A 923 23.32 -55.77 73.03
CA THR A 923 21.89 -55.97 73.25
C THR A 923 21.04 -55.08 72.36
N GLU A 924 19.96 -55.63 71.82
CA GLU A 924 19.02 -54.91 70.96
C GLU A 924 17.66 -54.71 71.65
N ASN A 925 16.90 -53.74 71.14
CA ASN A 925 15.49 -53.52 71.50
C ASN A 925 15.26 -53.25 73.00
N VAL A 926 16.09 -52.35 73.58
CA VAL A 926 15.97 -51.92 74.98
C VAL A 926 15.54 -50.45 75.08
N ASN A 927 14.75 -50.12 76.10
CA ASN A 927 14.56 -48.75 76.56
C ASN A 927 15.84 -48.29 77.26
N ALA A 928 16.39 -47.14 76.86
CA ALA A 928 17.63 -46.61 77.40
C ALA A 928 17.39 -45.28 78.13
N ASN A 929 17.93 -45.15 79.33
CA ASN A 929 18.02 -43.91 80.09
C ASN A 929 19.46 -43.70 80.55
N VAL A 930 20.19 -42.85 79.83
CA VAL A 930 21.60 -42.54 80.10
C VAL A 930 21.67 -41.20 80.81
N ASN A 931 22.21 -41.18 82.04
CA ASN A 931 22.32 -39.97 82.85
C ASN A 931 23.81 -39.64 83.09
N PHE A 932 24.23 -38.48 82.61
CA PHE A 932 25.64 -38.06 82.65
C PHE A 932 26.08 -37.54 84.03
N ASP A 933 25.15 -37.06 84.88
CA ASP A 933 25.48 -36.63 86.25
C ASP A 933 25.74 -37.82 87.17
N ARG A 934 24.97 -38.91 87.00
CA ARG A 934 25.19 -40.19 87.69
C ARG A 934 26.25 -41.04 87.01
N ARG A 935 26.67 -40.68 85.80
CA ARG A 935 27.57 -41.46 84.93
C ARG A 935 27.12 -42.92 84.78
N ALA A 936 25.81 -43.11 84.54
CA ALA A 936 25.20 -44.43 84.43
C ALA A 936 24.11 -44.48 83.36
N GLY A 937 24.04 -45.59 82.63
CA GLY A 937 22.96 -45.95 81.72
C GLY A 937 22.09 -47.07 82.28
N GLU A 938 20.80 -46.82 82.42
CA GLU A 938 19.80 -47.84 82.79
C GLU A 938 19.08 -48.33 81.54
N PHE A 939 19.04 -49.66 81.37
CA PHE A 939 18.47 -50.29 80.20
C PHE A 939 17.41 -51.32 80.60
N VAL A 940 16.22 -51.26 79.99
CA VAL A 940 15.07 -52.12 80.31
C VAL A 940 14.53 -52.77 79.04
N SER A 941 14.34 -54.09 79.07
CA SER A 941 13.74 -54.84 77.94
C SER A 941 12.25 -54.54 77.78
N HIS A 942 11.78 -54.39 76.53
CA HIS A 942 10.35 -54.28 76.20
C HIS A 942 9.57 -55.59 76.40
N GLU A 943 10.23 -56.74 76.24
CA GLU A 943 9.59 -58.06 76.22
C GLU A 943 9.70 -58.80 77.57
N GLY A 944 10.16 -58.10 78.61
CA GLY A 944 10.36 -58.63 79.96
C GLY A 944 11.71 -59.33 80.15
N VAL A 945 12.27 -59.97 79.12
CA VAL A 945 13.68 -60.40 79.06
C VAL A 945 14.21 -60.19 77.64
N THR A 946 15.39 -59.58 77.50
CA THR A 946 16.09 -59.38 76.23
C THR A 946 17.32 -60.27 76.17
N GLU A 947 17.63 -60.77 74.97
CA GLU A 947 18.88 -61.47 74.69
C GLU A 947 20.07 -60.48 74.75
N ILE A 948 21.05 -60.81 75.59
CA ILE A 948 22.33 -60.12 75.69
C ILE A 948 23.39 -61.09 75.17
N ALA A 949 24.08 -60.68 74.11
CA ALA A 949 25.23 -61.38 73.61
C ALA A 949 26.48 -60.92 74.37
N LEU A 950 27.33 -61.88 74.73
CA LEU A 950 28.67 -61.65 75.30
C LEU A 950 29.72 -62.27 74.37
N PRO A 951 30.00 -61.65 73.20
CA PRO A 951 30.75 -62.30 72.12
C PRO A 951 32.18 -62.67 72.51
N ALA A 952 32.85 -61.84 73.34
CA ALA A 952 34.19 -62.07 73.85
C ALA A 952 34.35 -63.41 74.59
N VAL A 953 33.29 -63.88 75.28
CA VAL A 953 33.26 -65.18 75.97
C VAL A 953 32.38 -66.22 75.29
N ARG A 954 31.74 -65.88 74.16
CA ARG A 954 30.82 -66.72 73.37
C ARG A 954 29.62 -67.24 74.17
N TYR A 955 29.08 -66.39 75.05
CA TYR A 955 27.84 -66.68 75.80
C TYR A 955 26.70 -65.77 75.35
N ILE A 956 25.48 -66.25 75.59
CA ILE A 956 24.25 -65.47 75.51
C ILE A 956 23.57 -65.60 76.86
N CYS A 957 23.04 -64.51 77.40
CA CYS A 957 22.19 -64.51 78.58
C CYS A 957 20.90 -63.72 78.36
N GLU A 958 19.91 -63.96 79.20
CA GLU A 958 18.64 -63.23 79.20
C GLU A 958 18.58 -62.35 80.45
N MET A 959 18.29 -61.06 80.29
CA MET A 959 18.06 -60.12 81.40
C MET A 959 16.88 -59.21 81.13
N ASP A 960 16.16 -58.84 82.19
CA ASP A 960 15.03 -57.90 82.15
C ASP A 960 15.50 -56.44 82.22
N ARG A 961 16.57 -56.18 82.98
CA ARG A 961 17.18 -54.86 83.16
C ARG A 961 18.65 -54.97 83.51
N PHE A 962 19.46 -54.04 83.02
CA PHE A 962 20.85 -53.87 83.45
C PHE A 962 21.21 -52.39 83.61
N THR A 963 22.29 -52.14 84.34
CA THR A 963 22.86 -50.81 84.54
C THR A 963 24.31 -50.84 84.09
N TRP A 964 24.66 -49.96 83.16
CA TRP A 964 26.02 -49.68 82.75
C TRP A 964 26.54 -48.48 83.53
N PHE A 965 27.72 -48.61 84.13
CA PHE A 965 28.43 -47.47 84.73
C PHE A 965 29.50 -47.04 83.73
N MET A 966 29.59 -45.73 83.47
CA MET A 966 30.54 -45.17 82.49
C MET A 966 31.98 -45.11 83.03
N ASP A 967 32.20 -45.49 84.29
CA ASP A 967 33.48 -45.41 85.03
C ASP A 967 34.04 -46.78 85.42
#